data_AF-G3NL56-F1
#
_entry.id   AF-G3NL56-F1
#
_cell.length_a   1.000
_cell.length_b   1.000
_cell.length_c   1.000
_cell.angle_alpha   90.00
_cell.angle_beta   90.00
_cell.angle_gamma   90.00
#
_symmetry.space_group_name_H-M   'P 1'
#
loop_
_entity.id
_entity.type
_entity.pdbx_description
1 polymer ?
#
loop_
_entity_poly.entity_id
_entity_poly.type
_entity_poly.pdbx_seq_one_letter_code
_entity_poly.pdbx_strand_id
1 'polypeptide(L)'
;MFGTGEEGATLDEEDLVDSTSDDIYPSSPMQVNMHDVTLLPGRGPSCWSDRTQRERRLLLVVCFVSLGLFISLIATGALYKQTHPGLCLTEPCINVASAVMRALDRSVDPCHDFYNYACGGWVKKNPLPEGKSRWGPFSDLWEHNILAMKHLLENTSMKGLSKAEEKAQRYYQACMNEVKIEELGAKPLQELISQIGGWALTGPWDKNNFQEVLRMVSANYHTSPFFTVFVSTDSKNSNSNIIQVDQSSLGLPSRDYYLNQTANEKYLTAYLNFLTELGVLLGGAQETSRTLMAEIVDFETNLANITVPQEERRDEELIYNKMEAKDLTTLIPAVDWMPYLTEVFAPVPLNQSEPVVVYAKEYLQQVSDLITKTNKSLLNNFMIMKVVRKMGSILDQRFQDAEQRFLEVMYGTKKSCTPRWKLCVSDTDSALGFALGAMFVKATFAEDSKAIAEEMVGDIKWAFEDSLRNVRWMDSETKKAAKEKADAIYNMVGYPEFIMNATKLDKVFNDFEVVSELYFQNVMQYYNFSARVTADQLRKTPNRNQWSMTPPTVNAYYNPTKNEMVLPAGILQAPFYSRSWPKALNFGGIGVVMGHELTHAFDDQGREYDKDGNLRPWWKNSSVEAFKQQTQCMVEQYGNYSINQEPLNGKHTLGENIADNGGLKAAYKAYVNWIEKNGEEASLPALGMTNHQLFFVGFAQVWCSVRTPESSHEGVITDPHSPSRFRVIGTISNSQDFSKHFGCKADAPMNPKHKCDEERNGRLGANTLTDSLQSDGRTTETLTAVPLLSGRHLPALTGGLQSSVLLLKDCWLRKLLSPTSEVKCRTMNGHWKPSKLCKNWRITLQFREVAGHKVVHVFFFLFFSTVRGNSPISISYCILFGVTNF
;
A
#
# COMPACT_ATOMS: atom_id res chain seq x y z
N MET A 1 -7.72 25.67 -21.54
CA MET A 1 -8.02 26.51 -22.72
C MET A 1 -6.72 26.73 -23.46
N PHE A 2 -6.73 26.74 -24.79
CA PHE A 2 -5.54 26.99 -25.61
C PHE A 2 -5.25 28.49 -25.76
N GLY A 3 -4.00 28.81 -26.11
CA GLY A 3 -3.53 30.12 -26.57
C GLY A 3 -2.10 29.98 -27.07
N THR A 4 -1.85 30.34 -28.33
CA THR A 4 -0.60 30.10 -29.08
C THR A 4 0.02 31.40 -29.61
N GLY A 5 1.32 31.34 -29.91
CA GLY A 5 2.17 32.36 -30.54
C GLY A 5 3.63 32.00 -30.22
N GLU A 6 4.51 31.68 -31.17
CA GLU A 6 5.10 32.55 -32.23
C GLU A 6 6.01 33.63 -31.62
N GLU A 7 7.25 33.86 -32.07
CA GLU A 7 8.00 33.34 -33.24
C GLU A 7 9.53 33.56 -33.04
N GLY A 8 10.39 33.07 -33.95
CA GLY A 8 11.79 33.52 -34.10
C GLY A 8 12.88 32.47 -33.86
N ALA A 9 13.84 32.36 -34.80
CA ALA A 9 14.97 31.41 -34.80
C ALA A 9 16.27 32.07 -35.32
N THR A 10 17.28 31.27 -35.71
CA THR A 10 18.65 31.62 -36.23
C THR A 10 19.72 31.84 -35.12
N LEU A 11 20.80 31.02 -34.98
CA LEU A 11 21.98 30.71 -35.86
C LEU A 11 23.02 31.87 -35.84
N ASP A 12 24.36 31.73 -35.72
CA ASP A 12 25.28 30.56 -35.67
C ASP A 12 26.69 30.86 -35.05
N GLU A 13 27.41 29.78 -34.67
CA GLU A 13 28.87 29.43 -34.68
C GLU A 13 30.10 30.34 -34.28
N GLU A 14 31.11 29.63 -33.72
CA GLU A 14 32.59 29.83 -33.53
C GLU A 14 33.21 31.06 -32.78
N ASP A 15 34.53 31.10 -32.49
CA ASP A 15 35.40 30.29 -31.57
C ASP A 15 36.83 30.94 -31.42
N LEU A 16 37.76 30.26 -30.70
CA LEU A 16 39.25 30.25 -30.79
C LEU A 16 40.12 31.04 -29.77
N VAL A 17 40.82 30.25 -28.93
CA VAL A 17 42.30 30.25 -28.67
C VAL A 17 42.97 31.29 -27.71
N ASP A 18 43.26 30.81 -26.50
CA ASP A 18 44.57 30.73 -25.77
C ASP A 18 45.39 31.96 -25.28
N SER A 19 45.86 31.91 -24.00
CA SER A 19 47.28 32.00 -23.55
C SER A 19 47.57 32.62 -22.15
N THR A 20 48.09 31.76 -21.25
CA THR A 20 49.15 31.96 -20.21
C THR A 20 49.02 32.83 -18.91
N SER A 21 49.54 32.22 -17.82
CA SER A 21 50.23 32.74 -16.59
C SER A 21 49.50 33.52 -15.47
N ASP A 22 49.28 32.78 -14.36
CA ASP A 22 49.71 33.03 -12.96
C ASP A 22 49.55 34.43 -12.27
N ASP A 23 48.69 34.53 -11.23
CA ASP A 23 49.15 34.63 -9.81
C ASP A 23 48.02 34.62 -8.73
N ILE A 24 48.15 33.69 -7.76
CA ILE A 24 47.93 33.79 -6.28
C ILE A 24 46.71 34.57 -5.67
N TYR A 25 45.72 33.80 -5.15
CA TYR A 25 44.80 34.07 -3.99
C TYR A 25 43.79 35.27 -4.06
N PRO A 26 42.78 35.37 -3.16
CA PRO A 26 41.63 34.47 -3.02
C PRO A 26 40.26 35.21 -3.15
N SER A 27 39.24 34.57 -3.74
CA SER A 27 37.95 35.24 -4.00
C SER A 27 36.99 35.27 -2.80
N SER A 28 36.43 36.45 -2.52
CA SER A 28 35.23 36.67 -1.71
C SER A 28 34.21 37.48 -2.52
N PRO A 29 32.89 37.27 -2.36
CA PRO A 29 31.90 37.80 -3.30
C PRO A 29 31.66 39.31 -3.15
N MET A 30 32.12 40.05 -4.16
CA MET A 30 31.41 41.16 -4.83
C MET A 30 30.81 42.27 -3.94
N GLN A 31 31.61 43.32 -3.69
CA GLN A 31 31.06 44.66 -3.45
C GLN A 31 30.66 45.31 -4.78
N VAL A 32 29.52 46.00 -4.82
CA VAL A 32 29.16 46.91 -5.91
C VAL A 32 29.50 48.33 -5.46
N ASN A 33 30.33 49.03 -6.24
CA ASN A 33 30.76 50.40 -5.96
C ASN A 33 30.39 51.28 -7.16
N MET A 34 29.79 52.46 -6.93
CA MET A 34 29.29 53.32 -8.02
C MET A 34 29.53 54.81 -7.73
N HIS A 35 30.72 55.27 -8.14
CA HIS A 35 30.99 56.67 -8.46
C HIS A 35 30.52 56.95 -9.90
N ASP A 36 30.16 58.17 -10.33
CA ASP A 36 30.04 59.45 -9.62
C ASP A 36 28.87 60.26 -10.23
N VAL A 37 28.15 61.04 -9.40
CA VAL A 37 27.38 62.20 -9.87
C VAL A 37 27.56 63.34 -8.87
N THR A 38 28.22 64.41 -9.31
CA THR A 38 28.49 65.60 -8.48
C THR A 38 27.24 66.44 -8.28
N LEU A 39 26.70 66.43 -7.05
CA LEU A 39 25.67 67.37 -6.59
C LEU A 39 26.13 68.13 -5.35
N LEU A 40 25.60 69.34 -5.20
CA LEU A 40 26.01 70.32 -4.18
C LEU A 40 25.82 69.82 -2.75
N PRO A 41 26.62 70.28 -1.77
CA PRO A 41 26.59 69.82 -0.37
C PRO A 41 25.38 70.36 0.42
N GLY A 42 24.17 70.01 -0.02
CA GLY A 42 22.94 70.20 0.75
C GLY A 42 22.89 69.22 1.92
N ARG A 43 23.12 69.71 3.14
CA ARG A 43 22.80 68.96 4.36
C ARG A 43 21.30 68.73 4.46
N GLY A 44 20.82 67.63 3.88
CA GLY A 44 19.50 67.10 4.22
C GLY A 44 19.44 66.89 5.74
N PRO A 45 18.38 67.35 6.42
CA PRO A 45 18.27 67.16 7.86
C PRO A 45 18.26 65.67 8.21
N SER A 46 18.80 65.35 9.39
CA SER A 46 18.64 64.01 9.92
C SER A 46 17.16 63.74 10.13
N CYS A 47 16.68 62.53 9.82
CA CYS A 47 15.32 62.12 10.19
C CYS A 47 15.10 62.12 11.73
N TRP A 48 16.14 62.40 12.52
CA TRP A 48 16.10 62.67 13.96
C TRP A 48 16.06 64.17 14.32
N SER A 49 16.57 65.09 13.49
CA SER A 49 16.56 66.54 13.77
C SER A 49 15.17 67.15 13.64
N ASP A 50 14.37 66.67 12.68
CA ASP A 50 13.09 67.30 12.35
C ASP A 50 11.95 66.80 13.25
N ARG A 51 12.16 65.67 13.94
CA ARG A 51 11.21 65.14 14.93
C ARG A 51 11.20 66.03 16.17
N THR A 52 10.00 66.40 16.60
CA THR A 52 9.77 67.20 17.80
C THR A 52 10.28 66.50 19.06
N GLN A 53 10.49 67.26 20.13
CA GLN A 53 10.96 66.72 21.41
C GLN A 53 10.00 65.65 21.99
N ARG A 54 8.71 65.70 21.64
CA ARG A 54 7.72 64.67 22.01
C ARG A 54 7.93 63.38 21.24
N GLU A 55 8.10 63.45 19.92
CA GLU A 55 8.33 62.28 19.07
C GLU A 55 9.65 61.58 19.38
N ARG A 56 10.74 62.33 19.64
CA ARG A 56 12.02 61.73 20.07
C ARG A 56 11.88 60.98 21.39
N ARG A 57 11.14 61.53 22.37
CA ARG A 57 10.82 60.83 23.62
C ARG A 57 9.94 59.60 23.38
N LEU A 58 8.93 59.69 22.52
CA LEU A 58 8.06 58.56 22.19
C LEU A 58 8.84 57.41 21.53
N LEU A 59 9.75 57.73 20.61
CA LEU A 59 10.62 56.74 19.95
C LEU A 59 11.57 56.06 20.93
N LEU A 60 12.19 56.82 21.84
CA LEU A 60 13.01 56.24 22.91
C LEU A 60 12.18 55.33 23.82
N VAL A 61 10.97 55.75 24.22
CA VAL A 61 10.05 54.90 25.00
C VAL A 61 9.66 53.64 24.24
N VAL A 62 9.34 53.72 22.95
CA VAL A 62 9.03 52.54 22.12
C VAL A 62 10.25 51.62 22.01
N CYS A 63 11.47 52.15 21.81
CA CYS A 63 12.68 51.34 21.80
C CYS A 63 12.95 50.66 23.15
N PHE A 64 12.77 51.35 24.27
CA PHE A 64 12.91 50.77 25.61
C PHE A 64 11.81 49.72 25.92
N VAL A 65 10.57 49.93 25.47
CA VAL A 65 9.48 48.96 25.60
C VAL A 65 9.74 47.73 24.73
N SER A 66 10.13 47.89 23.47
CA SER A 66 10.47 46.77 22.58
C SER A 66 11.69 45.99 23.08
N LEU A 67 12.73 46.68 23.58
CA LEU A 67 13.89 46.03 24.19
C LEU A 67 13.51 45.31 25.50
N GLY A 68 12.66 45.91 26.33
CA GLY A 68 12.13 45.29 27.54
C GLY A 68 11.29 44.05 27.25
N LEU A 69 10.45 44.09 26.21
CA LEU A 69 9.69 42.94 25.72
C LEU A 69 10.61 41.84 25.14
N PHE A 70 11.66 42.21 24.41
CA PHE A 70 12.63 41.25 23.87
C PHE A 70 13.45 40.57 24.98
N ILE A 71 13.94 41.34 25.96
CA ILE A 71 14.60 40.81 27.16
C ILE A 71 13.64 39.95 27.98
N SER A 72 12.37 40.35 28.11
CA SER A 72 11.34 39.58 28.80
C SER A 72 11.04 38.27 28.08
N LEU A 73 10.96 38.25 26.74
CA LEU A 73 10.79 37.03 25.94
C LEU A 73 11.99 36.09 26.09
N ILE A 74 13.21 36.59 26.01
CA ILE A 74 14.42 35.78 26.24
C ILE A 74 14.46 35.22 27.66
N ALA A 75 14.19 36.05 28.67
CA ALA A 75 14.14 35.62 30.06
C ALA A 75 13.04 34.58 30.30
N THR A 76 11.86 34.75 29.69
CA THR A 76 10.75 33.80 29.78
C THR A 76 11.08 32.49 29.07
N GLY A 77 11.74 32.52 27.90
CA GLY A 77 12.20 31.32 27.21
C GLY A 77 13.29 30.57 27.97
N ALA A 78 14.24 31.29 28.58
CA ALA A 78 15.26 30.71 29.44
C ALA A 78 14.64 30.08 30.70
N LEU A 79 13.75 30.79 31.40
CA LEU A 79 13.00 30.29 32.54
C LEU A 79 12.12 29.08 32.17
N TYR A 80 11.47 29.09 31.01
CA TYR A 80 10.65 27.97 30.53
C TYR A 80 11.51 26.72 30.30
N LYS A 81 12.67 26.87 29.63
CA LYS A 81 13.63 25.77 29.44
C LYS A 81 14.22 25.28 30.75
N GLN A 82 14.48 26.17 31.72
CA GLN A 82 15.02 25.84 33.03
C GLN A 82 13.99 25.20 33.98
N THR A 83 12.69 25.48 33.78
CA THR A 83 11.58 24.86 34.52
C THR A 83 11.07 23.55 33.91
N HIS A 84 11.37 23.30 32.62
CA HIS A 84 10.98 22.08 31.91
C HIS A 84 12.19 21.32 31.33
N PRO A 85 13.17 20.89 32.16
CA PRO A 85 14.42 20.28 31.69
C PRO A 85 14.24 18.93 30.97
N GLY A 86 13.05 18.32 31.03
CA GLY A 86 12.70 17.05 30.37
C GLY A 86 11.90 17.18 29.07
N LEU A 87 11.78 18.36 28.45
CA LEU A 87 11.06 18.53 27.17
C LEU A 87 12.00 18.67 25.96
N CYS A 88 11.70 17.95 24.87
CA CYS A 88 12.40 18.12 23.61
C CYS A 88 11.86 19.35 22.85
N LEU A 89 12.63 20.44 22.83
CA LEU A 89 12.26 21.71 22.18
C LEU A 89 13.05 21.98 20.88
N THR A 90 13.48 20.92 20.18
CA THR A 90 14.06 21.03 18.83
C THR A 90 12.95 21.16 17.78
N GLU A 91 13.26 21.74 16.63
CA GLU A 91 12.31 21.90 15.52
C GLU A 91 11.68 20.55 15.08
N PRO A 92 12.43 19.43 14.90
CA PRO A 92 11.83 18.13 14.62
C PRO A 92 10.86 17.63 15.71
N CYS A 93 11.19 17.84 16.99
CA CYS A 93 10.31 17.47 18.11
C CYS A 93 9.02 18.31 18.13
N ILE A 94 9.10 19.60 17.84
CA ILE A 94 7.92 20.49 17.75
C ILE A 94 7.05 20.08 16.55
N ASN A 95 7.66 19.82 15.39
CA ASN A 95 6.96 19.42 14.18
C ASN A 95 6.24 18.06 14.33
N VAL A 96 6.91 17.05 14.91
CA VAL A 96 6.29 15.74 15.14
C VAL A 96 5.25 15.78 16.27
N ALA A 97 5.46 16.55 17.35
CA ALA A 97 4.44 16.77 18.37
C ALA A 97 3.18 17.43 17.77
N SER A 98 3.35 18.40 16.87
CA SER A 98 2.25 19.03 16.12
C SER A 98 1.55 18.04 15.18
N ALA A 99 2.27 17.11 14.54
CA ALA A 99 1.67 16.05 13.73
C ALA A 99 0.84 15.07 14.59
N VAL A 100 1.43 14.51 15.64
CA VAL A 100 0.76 13.58 16.57
C VAL A 100 -0.49 14.23 17.18
N MET A 101 -0.37 15.47 17.70
CA MET A 101 -1.49 16.21 18.28
C MET A 101 -2.61 16.52 17.27
N ARG A 102 -2.30 16.70 15.97
CA ARG A 102 -3.31 16.88 14.92
C ARG A 102 -4.04 15.58 14.60
N ALA A 103 -3.42 14.42 14.78
CA ALA A 103 -4.03 13.12 14.51
C ALA A 103 -4.91 12.57 15.65
N LEU A 104 -4.57 12.89 16.90
CA LEU A 104 -5.35 12.48 18.09
C LEU A 104 -6.81 12.99 18.09
N ASP A 105 -7.71 12.19 18.68
CA ASP A 105 -9.02 12.63 19.17
C ASP A 105 -9.16 12.39 20.68
N ARG A 106 -8.87 13.45 21.46
CA ARG A 106 -8.96 13.41 22.93
C ARG A 106 -10.40 13.38 23.48
N SER A 107 -11.43 13.32 22.64
CA SER A 107 -12.81 13.07 23.10
C SER A 107 -13.14 11.58 23.25
N VAL A 108 -12.25 10.70 22.79
CA VAL A 108 -12.38 9.24 22.88
C VAL A 108 -11.51 8.70 24.02
N ASP A 109 -12.03 7.73 24.77
CA ASP A 109 -11.26 7.00 25.78
C ASP A 109 -10.29 6.02 25.10
N PRO A 110 -8.96 6.13 25.31
CA PRO A 110 -7.97 5.21 24.73
C PRO A 110 -8.18 3.75 25.15
N CYS A 111 -8.85 3.49 26.28
CA CYS A 111 -9.16 2.14 26.75
C CYS A 111 -10.47 1.57 26.17
N HIS A 112 -11.25 2.39 25.47
CA HIS A 112 -12.49 2.00 24.78
C HIS A 112 -12.26 1.82 23.27
N ASP A 113 -11.60 2.77 22.61
CA ASP A 113 -11.33 2.73 21.17
C ASP A 113 -10.02 3.48 20.86
N PHE A 114 -8.90 2.79 21.04
CA PHE A 114 -7.59 3.42 20.85
C PHE A 114 -7.35 3.86 19.40
N TYR A 115 -7.94 3.20 18.40
CA TYR A 115 -7.81 3.64 17.01
C TYR A 115 -8.46 5.01 16.81
N ASN A 116 -9.68 5.23 17.30
CA ASN A 116 -10.30 6.55 17.21
C ASN A 116 -9.63 7.58 18.14
N TYR A 117 -9.09 7.20 19.29
CA TYR A 117 -8.23 8.08 20.10
C TYR A 117 -6.95 8.51 19.35
N ALA A 118 -6.28 7.58 18.67
CA ALA A 118 -5.01 7.83 17.98
C ALA A 118 -5.18 8.54 16.62
N CYS A 119 -6.22 8.17 15.86
CA CYS A 119 -6.43 8.54 14.46
C CYS A 119 -7.72 9.33 14.18
N GLY A 120 -8.64 9.49 15.13
CA GLY A 120 -9.93 10.14 14.88
C GLY A 120 -9.80 11.60 14.42
N GLY A 121 -8.79 12.31 14.91
CA GLY A 121 -8.42 13.65 14.46
C GLY A 121 -7.78 13.67 13.07
N TRP A 122 -7.05 12.61 12.69
CA TRP A 122 -6.48 12.42 11.35
C TRP A 122 -7.59 12.13 10.33
N VAL A 123 -8.47 11.16 10.62
CA VAL A 123 -9.60 10.75 9.77
C VAL A 123 -10.55 11.91 9.50
N LYS A 124 -10.81 12.77 10.50
CA LYS A 124 -11.64 13.98 10.35
C LYS A 124 -11.00 15.09 9.50
N LYS A 125 -9.69 15.03 9.22
CA LYS A 125 -8.93 16.08 8.50
C LYS A 125 -8.40 15.63 7.14
N ASN A 126 -8.29 14.32 6.92
CA ASN A 126 -7.81 13.71 5.69
C ASN A 126 -8.97 12.94 5.03
N PRO A 127 -9.91 13.63 4.36
CA PRO A 127 -10.88 12.96 3.50
C PRO A 127 -10.15 12.20 2.40
N LEU A 128 -10.75 11.11 1.94
CA LEU A 128 -10.21 10.30 0.84
C LEU A 128 -10.03 11.18 -0.43
N PRO A 129 -8.82 11.31 -0.99
CA PRO A 129 -8.60 12.12 -2.19
C PRO A 129 -9.35 11.57 -3.42
N GLU A 130 -9.64 12.45 -4.38
CA GLU A 130 -10.24 12.02 -5.66
C GLU A 130 -9.33 11.02 -6.39
N GLY A 131 -9.92 10.01 -7.02
CA GLY A 131 -9.19 8.90 -7.65
C GLY A 131 -8.61 7.84 -6.71
N LYS A 132 -8.71 8.01 -5.38
CA LYS A 132 -8.22 7.02 -4.40
C LYS A 132 -9.37 6.20 -3.83
N SER A 133 -9.09 4.92 -3.57
CA SER A 133 -9.95 3.98 -2.84
C SER A 133 -9.58 3.85 -1.37
N ARG A 134 -8.28 3.97 -1.06
CA ARG A 134 -7.70 4.02 0.28
C ARG A 134 -6.70 5.17 0.41
N TRP A 135 -6.58 5.73 1.62
CA TRP A 135 -5.61 6.77 1.96
C TRP A 135 -5.15 6.63 3.41
N GLY A 136 -3.88 6.91 3.68
CA GLY A 136 -3.17 6.72 4.95
C GLY A 136 -1.66 6.88 4.76
N PRO A 137 -0.83 6.78 5.81
CA PRO A 137 0.63 6.96 5.76
C PRO A 137 1.35 6.25 4.59
N PHE A 138 1.04 4.97 4.35
CA PHE A 138 1.60 4.22 3.21
C PHE A 138 1.28 4.87 1.85
N SER A 139 0.06 5.39 1.68
CA SER A 139 -0.37 6.03 0.43
C SER A 139 0.18 7.44 0.25
N ASP A 140 0.31 8.17 1.36
CA ASP A 140 0.91 9.52 1.39
C ASP A 140 2.41 9.46 1.08
N LEU A 141 3.15 8.57 1.75
CA LEU A 141 4.57 8.37 1.50
C LEU A 141 4.86 7.81 0.09
N TRP A 142 3.99 6.94 -0.44
CA TRP A 142 4.11 6.48 -1.83
C TRP A 142 3.93 7.61 -2.85
N GLU A 143 3.00 8.55 -2.62
CA GLU A 143 2.84 9.74 -3.47
C GLU A 143 4.06 10.69 -3.39
N HIS A 144 4.71 10.80 -2.22
CA HIS A 144 5.98 11.53 -2.09
C HIS A 144 7.12 10.84 -2.87
N ASN A 145 7.25 9.51 -2.77
CA ASN A 145 8.25 8.76 -3.53
C ASN A 145 8.00 8.85 -5.04
N ILE A 146 6.74 8.77 -5.47
CA ILE A 146 6.32 8.98 -6.88
C ILE A 146 6.71 10.36 -7.39
N LEU A 147 6.58 11.42 -6.59
CA LEU A 147 7.04 12.77 -6.94
C LEU A 147 8.58 12.85 -7.07
N ALA A 148 9.33 12.24 -6.15
CA ALA A 148 10.79 12.17 -6.26
C ALA A 148 11.23 11.42 -7.52
N MET A 149 10.62 10.27 -7.82
CA MET A 149 10.89 9.49 -9.02
C MET A 149 10.54 10.24 -10.32
N LYS A 150 9.41 10.99 -10.36
CA LYS A 150 9.06 11.88 -11.47
C LYS A 150 10.19 12.88 -11.77
N HIS A 151 10.69 13.56 -10.74
CA HIS A 151 11.77 14.55 -10.91
C HIS A 151 13.08 13.95 -11.40
N LEU A 152 13.38 12.69 -11.05
CA LEU A 152 14.56 11.97 -11.53
C LEU A 152 14.39 11.49 -12.99
N LEU A 153 13.20 10.99 -13.35
CA LEU A 153 12.92 10.53 -14.72
C LEU A 153 12.83 11.67 -15.74
N GLU A 154 12.41 12.87 -15.31
CA GLU A 154 12.34 14.07 -16.16
C GLU A 154 13.66 14.84 -16.28
N ASN A 155 14.63 14.61 -15.39
CA ASN A 155 15.88 15.37 -15.41
C ASN A 155 16.89 14.79 -16.42
N THR A 156 16.69 15.14 -17.69
CA THR A 156 17.59 14.83 -18.82
C THR A 156 18.97 15.51 -18.74
N SER A 157 19.19 16.41 -17.76
CA SER A 157 20.46 17.11 -17.56
C SER A 157 21.41 16.41 -16.58
N MET A 158 21.01 15.25 -16.01
CA MET A 158 21.87 14.48 -15.11
C MET A 158 23.08 13.88 -15.85
N LYS A 159 24.29 14.21 -15.39
CA LYS A 159 25.56 13.68 -15.92
C LYS A 159 26.00 12.48 -15.10
N GLY A 160 26.62 11.49 -15.76
CA GLY A 160 27.16 10.30 -15.08
C GLY A 160 26.12 9.24 -14.72
N LEU A 161 24.97 9.22 -15.40
CA LEU A 161 24.04 8.09 -15.36
C LEU A 161 24.67 6.83 -15.96
N SER A 162 24.26 5.67 -15.46
CA SER A 162 24.48 4.37 -16.10
C SER A 162 23.50 4.15 -17.27
N LYS A 163 23.78 3.21 -18.18
CA LYS A 163 22.89 2.92 -19.31
C LYS A 163 21.52 2.41 -18.86
N ALA A 164 21.45 1.70 -17.74
CA ALA A 164 20.21 1.27 -17.12
C ALA A 164 19.37 2.47 -16.62
N GLU A 165 20.01 3.49 -16.05
CA GLU A 165 19.34 4.73 -15.62
C GLU A 165 18.86 5.55 -16.83
N GLU A 166 19.65 5.63 -17.92
CA GLU A 166 19.20 6.19 -19.21
C GLU A 166 17.99 5.44 -19.79
N LYS A 167 18.01 4.10 -19.75
CA LYS A 167 16.89 3.26 -20.22
C LYS A 167 15.61 3.56 -19.43
N ALA A 168 15.70 3.82 -18.13
CA ALA A 168 14.56 4.23 -17.31
C ALA A 168 13.98 5.59 -17.74
N GLN A 169 14.83 6.60 -18.00
CA GLN A 169 14.37 7.89 -18.52
C GLN A 169 13.69 7.75 -19.90
N ARG A 170 14.26 6.96 -20.82
CA ARG A 170 13.66 6.72 -22.16
C ARG A 170 12.34 5.95 -22.09
N TYR A 171 12.21 5.00 -21.15
CA TYR A 171 10.98 4.24 -20.94
C TYR A 171 9.83 5.14 -20.46
N TYR A 172 10.12 5.99 -19.47
CA TYR A 172 9.20 7.02 -18.98
C TYR A 172 8.78 7.99 -20.09
N GLN A 173 9.74 8.49 -20.90
CA GLN A 173 9.48 9.37 -22.03
C GLN A 173 8.54 8.73 -23.07
N ALA A 174 8.76 7.45 -23.42
CA ALA A 174 7.89 6.71 -24.33
C ALA A 174 6.46 6.60 -23.80
N CYS A 175 6.30 6.25 -22.51
CA CYS A 175 4.99 6.21 -21.86
C CYS A 175 4.29 7.58 -21.86
N MET A 176 5.05 8.67 -21.71
CA MET A 176 4.55 10.05 -21.71
C MET A 176 4.20 10.61 -23.10
N ASN A 177 4.56 9.96 -24.21
CA ASN A 177 4.19 10.41 -25.55
C ASN A 177 2.73 10.03 -25.90
N GLU A 178 1.78 10.72 -25.27
CA GLU A 178 0.34 10.55 -25.52
C GLU A 178 -0.03 10.72 -26.99
N VAL A 179 0.61 11.66 -27.70
CA VAL A 179 0.36 11.91 -29.13
C VAL A 179 0.60 10.65 -29.96
N LYS A 180 1.69 9.92 -29.71
CA LYS A 180 2.00 8.69 -30.45
C LYS A 180 1.12 7.51 -30.03
N ILE A 181 0.71 7.45 -28.78
CA ILE A 181 -0.20 6.40 -28.28
C ILE A 181 -1.60 6.56 -28.88
N GLU A 182 -2.14 7.78 -28.94
CA GLU A 182 -3.43 8.06 -29.60
C GLU A 182 -3.37 7.85 -31.13
N GLU A 183 -2.24 8.16 -31.78
CA GLU A 183 -2.03 7.92 -33.22
C GLU A 183 -2.05 6.42 -33.56
N LEU A 184 -1.46 5.58 -32.70
CA LEU A 184 -1.47 4.13 -32.85
C LEU A 184 -2.83 3.52 -32.47
N GLY A 185 -3.46 4.00 -31.39
CA GLY A 185 -4.76 3.52 -30.94
C GLY A 185 -4.76 2.02 -30.62
N ALA A 186 -5.81 1.32 -31.04
CA ALA A 186 -5.96 -0.12 -30.87
C ALA A 186 -5.02 -0.98 -31.74
N LYS A 187 -4.35 -0.41 -32.76
CA LYS A 187 -3.62 -1.17 -33.80
C LYS A 187 -2.59 -2.16 -33.24
N PRO A 188 -1.71 -1.79 -32.28
CA PRO A 188 -0.67 -2.71 -31.80
C PRO A 188 -1.25 -3.99 -31.17
N LEU A 189 -2.38 -3.89 -30.46
CA LEU A 189 -3.06 -5.05 -29.88
C LEU A 189 -3.87 -5.83 -30.93
N GLN A 190 -4.45 -5.17 -31.94
CA GLN A 190 -5.13 -5.86 -33.05
C GLN A 190 -4.15 -6.67 -33.92
N GLU A 191 -2.95 -6.14 -34.15
CA GLU A 191 -1.84 -6.84 -34.81
C GLU A 191 -1.38 -8.03 -33.96
N LEU A 192 -1.22 -7.85 -32.64
CA LEU A 192 -0.83 -8.91 -31.71
C LEU A 192 -1.84 -10.06 -31.66
N ILE A 193 -3.13 -9.76 -31.55
CA ILE A 193 -4.23 -10.74 -31.60
C ILE A 193 -4.18 -11.54 -32.92
N SER A 194 -3.88 -10.86 -34.02
CA SER A 194 -3.78 -11.48 -35.35
C SER A 194 -2.59 -12.44 -35.44
N GLN A 195 -1.46 -12.11 -34.81
CA GLN A 195 -0.27 -12.97 -34.71
C GLN A 195 -0.51 -14.21 -33.84
N ILE A 196 -1.19 -14.07 -32.69
CA ILE A 196 -1.47 -15.17 -31.75
C ILE A 196 -2.34 -16.26 -32.38
N GLY A 197 -3.35 -15.86 -33.16
CA GLY A 197 -4.33 -16.81 -33.69
C GLY A 197 -5.60 -16.19 -34.25
N GLY A 198 -5.83 -14.89 -34.07
CA GLY A 198 -7.09 -14.22 -34.36
C GLY A 198 -8.18 -14.54 -33.33
N TRP A 199 -9.33 -13.91 -33.47
CA TRP A 199 -10.38 -13.88 -32.45
C TRP A 199 -11.76 -14.00 -33.10
N ALA A 200 -12.69 -14.74 -32.48
CA ALA A 200 -14.04 -14.91 -33.02
C ALA A 200 -14.85 -13.59 -33.11
N LEU A 201 -14.37 -12.54 -32.45
CA LEU A 201 -15.01 -11.24 -32.43
C LEU A 201 -14.82 -10.43 -33.74
N THR A 202 -13.73 -10.66 -34.46
CA THR A 202 -13.39 -9.92 -35.69
C THR A 202 -13.67 -10.71 -36.98
N GLY A 203 -14.12 -11.97 -36.87
CA GLY A 203 -14.53 -12.80 -38.00
C GLY A 203 -14.76 -14.26 -37.61
N PRO A 204 -15.18 -15.12 -38.57
CA PRO A 204 -15.36 -16.55 -38.31
C PRO A 204 -14.07 -17.20 -37.82
N TRP A 205 -14.15 -17.92 -36.69
CA TRP A 205 -13.00 -18.57 -36.06
C TRP A 205 -13.31 -20.05 -35.79
N ASP A 206 -12.50 -20.94 -36.36
CA ASP A 206 -12.64 -22.40 -36.22
C ASP A 206 -11.27 -23.13 -36.16
N LYS A 207 -10.19 -22.43 -35.80
CA LYS A 207 -8.83 -22.99 -35.84
C LYS A 207 -8.64 -24.10 -34.79
N ASN A 208 -7.81 -25.10 -35.10
CA ASN A 208 -7.43 -26.16 -34.17
C ASN A 208 -6.02 -25.93 -33.61
N ASN A 209 -5.79 -24.78 -32.99
CA ASN A 209 -4.47 -24.31 -32.57
C ASN A 209 -4.37 -24.04 -31.05
N PHE A 210 -5.20 -24.69 -30.22
CA PHE A 210 -5.25 -24.48 -28.77
C PHE A 210 -3.86 -24.53 -28.09
N GLN A 211 -3.06 -25.57 -28.37
CA GLN A 211 -1.72 -25.71 -27.78
C GLN A 211 -0.76 -24.60 -28.24
N GLU A 212 -0.83 -24.18 -29.51
CA GLU A 212 0.00 -23.10 -30.06
C GLU A 212 -0.33 -21.75 -29.41
N VAL A 213 -1.62 -21.41 -29.32
CA VAL A 213 -2.09 -20.20 -28.62
C VAL A 213 -1.68 -20.25 -27.15
N LEU A 214 -1.93 -21.37 -26.46
CA LEU A 214 -1.62 -21.53 -25.03
C LEU A 214 -0.13 -21.31 -24.73
N ARG A 215 0.77 -21.88 -25.54
CA ARG A 215 2.21 -21.67 -25.38
C ARG A 215 2.59 -20.21 -25.67
N MET A 216 2.13 -19.66 -26.79
CA MET A 216 2.49 -18.29 -27.18
C MET A 216 2.02 -17.24 -26.17
N VAL A 217 0.81 -17.37 -25.61
CA VAL A 217 0.28 -16.44 -24.60
C VAL A 217 0.93 -16.61 -23.22
N SER A 218 1.51 -17.76 -22.94
CA SER A 218 2.24 -18.02 -21.70
C SER A 218 3.69 -17.56 -21.78
N ALA A 219 4.42 -17.97 -22.82
CA ALA A 219 5.83 -17.66 -23.02
C ALA A 219 6.08 -16.20 -23.43
N ASN A 220 5.42 -15.73 -24.51
CA ASN A 220 5.74 -14.43 -25.11
C ASN A 220 5.00 -13.26 -24.43
N TYR A 221 3.79 -13.53 -23.88
CA TYR A 221 2.92 -12.49 -23.32
C TYR A 221 2.77 -12.58 -21.80
N HIS A 222 3.38 -13.58 -21.14
CA HIS A 222 3.32 -13.77 -19.69
C HIS A 222 1.88 -13.72 -19.15
N THR A 223 0.96 -14.44 -19.80
CA THR A 223 -0.41 -14.61 -19.32
C THR A 223 -0.62 -16.04 -18.87
N SER A 224 -1.36 -16.22 -17.77
CA SER A 224 -1.72 -17.51 -17.24
C SER A 224 -3.24 -17.66 -17.43
N PRO A 225 -3.72 -18.38 -18.47
CA PRO A 225 -5.15 -18.47 -18.72
C PRO A 225 -5.83 -19.47 -17.77
N PHE A 226 -5.31 -20.70 -17.69
CA PHE A 226 -5.96 -21.80 -16.97
C PHE A 226 -5.20 -22.21 -15.70
N PHE A 227 -3.89 -22.05 -15.69
CA PHE A 227 -2.95 -22.34 -14.61
C PHE A 227 -1.76 -21.41 -14.77
N THR A 228 -1.00 -21.16 -13.71
CA THR A 228 0.27 -20.43 -13.79
C THR A 228 1.44 -21.40 -13.75
N VAL A 229 2.53 -21.05 -14.44
CA VAL A 229 3.79 -21.80 -14.46
C VAL A 229 4.93 -20.81 -14.34
N PHE A 230 5.79 -21.00 -13.35
CA PHE A 230 6.88 -20.08 -13.02
C PHE A 230 8.09 -20.84 -12.46
N VAL A 231 9.18 -20.12 -12.21
CA VAL A 231 10.38 -20.65 -11.55
C VAL A 231 10.61 -19.88 -10.27
N SER A 232 10.81 -20.62 -9.20
CA SER A 232 11.05 -20.12 -7.84
C SER A 232 11.92 -21.12 -7.08
N THR A 233 12.39 -20.75 -5.90
CA THR A 233 13.17 -21.62 -5.03
C THR A 233 12.34 -22.84 -4.60
N ASP A 234 12.95 -24.02 -4.62
CA ASP A 234 12.31 -25.25 -4.16
C ASP A 234 12.12 -25.18 -2.64
N SER A 235 10.87 -25.16 -2.16
CA SER A 235 10.56 -25.09 -0.73
C SER A 235 11.26 -26.19 0.08
N LYS A 236 11.49 -27.39 -0.48
CA LYS A 236 12.21 -28.49 0.20
C LYS A 236 13.72 -28.56 -0.13
N ASN A 237 14.26 -27.60 -0.88
CA ASN A 237 15.70 -27.42 -1.11
C ASN A 237 16.03 -25.96 -1.49
N SER A 238 16.28 -25.11 -0.50
CA SER A 238 16.56 -23.68 -0.67
C SER A 238 17.80 -23.34 -1.52
N ASN A 239 18.65 -24.33 -1.82
CA ASN A 239 19.84 -24.17 -2.66
C ASN A 239 19.56 -24.39 -4.16
N SER A 240 18.30 -24.53 -4.57
CA SER A 240 17.92 -24.79 -5.97
C SER A 240 16.62 -24.11 -6.35
N ASN A 241 16.52 -23.66 -7.60
CA ASN A 241 15.25 -23.28 -8.21
C ASN A 241 14.58 -24.49 -8.87
N ILE A 242 13.26 -24.45 -9.01
CA ILE A 242 12.42 -25.50 -9.57
C ILE A 242 11.26 -24.88 -10.36
N ILE A 243 10.72 -25.62 -11.33
CA ILE A 243 9.47 -25.24 -12.01
C ILE A 243 8.30 -25.47 -11.04
N GLN A 244 7.39 -24.50 -10.97
CA GLN A 244 6.21 -24.55 -10.10
C GLN A 244 4.95 -24.32 -10.92
N VAL A 245 3.89 -25.11 -10.65
CA VAL A 245 2.61 -25.09 -11.38
C VAL A 245 1.46 -24.96 -10.37
N ASP A 246 0.56 -24.01 -10.61
CA ASP A 246 -0.50 -23.67 -9.66
C ASP A 246 -1.78 -23.16 -10.34
N GLN A 247 -2.84 -22.99 -9.55
CA GLN A 247 -4.07 -22.31 -9.95
C GLN A 247 -3.81 -20.89 -10.44
N SER A 248 -4.61 -20.43 -11.41
CA SER A 248 -4.39 -19.12 -12.01
C SER A 248 -5.20 -18.00 -11.35
N SER A 249 -4.82 -16.76 -11.64
CA SER A 249 -5.61 -15.59 -11.29
C SER A 249 -6.84 -15.46 -12.18
N LEU A 250 -7.93 -14.98 -11.59
CA LEU A 250 -9.20 -14.71 -12.25
C LEU A 250 -9.24 -13.24 -12.72
N GLY A 251 -10.21 -12.87 -13.54
CA GLY A 251 -10.44 -11.50 -13.99
C GLY A 251 -10.99 -10.55 -12.92
N LEU A 252 -11.53 -11.10 -11.82
CA LEU A 252 -11.93 -10.42 -10.58
C LEU A 252 -11.01 -10.83 -9.42
N PRO A 253 -10.88 -10.01 -8.35
CA PRO A 253 -9.83 -10.19 -7.33
C PRO A 253 -9.90 -11.48 -6.49
N SER A 254 -11.05 -12.15 -6.43
CA SER A 254 -11.24 -13.44 -5.75
C SER A 254 -12.33 -14.26 -6.44
N ARG A 255 -12.30 -15.58 -6.24
CA ARG A 255 -13.35 -16.53 -6.65
C ARG A 255 -14.73 -16.15 -6.11
N ASP A 256 -14.82 -15.53 -4.93
CA ASP A 256 -16.10 -15.26 -4.26
C ASP A 256 -16.91 -14.16 -4.96
N TYR A 257 -16.27 -13.33 -5.79
CA TYR A 257 -16.96 -12.41 -6.71
C TYR A 257 -17.83 -13.13 -7.75
N TYR A 258 -17.45 -14.35 -8.15
CA TYR A 258 -18.19 -15.18 -9.11
C TYR A 258 -19.21 -16.09 -8.44
N LEU A 259 -18.93 -16.53 -7.21
CA LEU A 259 -19.73 -17.55 -6.51
C LEU A 259 -20.86 -16.95 -5.66
N ASN A 260 -20.63 -15.82 -4.98
CA ASN A 260 -21.68 -15.13 -4.22
C ASN A 260 -22.50 -14.19 -5.11
N GLN A 261 -23.09 -14.73 -6.18
CA GLN A 261 -23.73 -13.96 -7.27
C GLN A 261 -24.79 -12.97 -6.79
N THR A 262 -25.58 -13.34 -5.76
CA THR A 262 -26.66 -12.48 -5.25
C THR A 262 -26.15 -11.25 -4.49
N ALA A 263 -24.97 -11.31 -3.88
CA ALA A 263 -24.31 -10.13 -3.29
C ALA A 263 -23.50 -9.36 -4.34
N ASN A 264 -22.89 -10.08 -5.28
CA ASN A 264 -21.85 -9.58 -6.17
C ASN A 264 -22.32 -9.27 -7.60
N GLU A 265 -23.63 -9.32 -7.88
CA GLU A 265 -24.27 -9.01 -9.17
C GLU A 265 -23.76 -7.69 -9.79
N LYS A 266 -23.58 -6.64 -8.97
CA LYS A 266 -23.06 -5.35 -9.42
C LYS A 266 -21.65 -5.44 -10.00
N TYR A 267 -20.79 -6.30 -9.43
CA TYR A 267 -19.40 -6.49 -9.85
C TYR A 267 -19.33 -7.35 -11.12
N LEU A 268 -20.08 -8.46 -11.18
CA LEU A 268 -20.21 -9.30 -12.37
C LEU A 268 -20.79 -8.52 -13.56
N THR A 269 -21.81 -7.69 -13.31
CA THR A 269 -22.40 -6.81 -14.34
C THR A 269 -21.39 -5.78 -14.85
N ALA A 270 -20.62 -5.15 -13.95
CA ALA A 270 -19.57 -4.20 -14.34
C ALA A 270 -18.44 -4.89 -15.12
N TYR A 271 -18.05 -6.10 -14.73
CA TYR A 271 -17.04 -6.90 -15.42
C TYR A 271 -17.48 -7.27 -16.84
N LEU A 272 -18.69 -7.83 -17.01
CA LEU A 272 -19.26 -8.14 -18.32
C LEU A 272 -19.35 -6.89 -19.22
N ASN A 273 -19.80 -5.77 -18.67
CA ASN A 273 -19.88 -4.50 -19.42
C ASN A 273 -18.50 -4.01 -19.85
N PHE A 274 -17.49 -4.11 -18.98
CA PHE A 274 -16.11 -3.72 -19.30
C PHE A 274 -15.47 -4.62 -20.36
N LEU A 275 -15.58 -5.94 -20.24
CA LEU A 275 -15.13 -6.87 -21.29
C LEU A 275 -15.84 -6.57 -22.63
N THR A 276 -17.15 -6.27 -22.58
CA THR A 276 -17.93 -5.90 -23.77
C THR A 276 -17.37 -4.64 -24.43
N GLU A 277 -17.05 -3.61 -23.64
CA GLU A 277 -16.46 -2.36 -24.11
C GLU A 277 -15.08 -2.57 -24.74
N LEU A 278 -14.20 -3.37 -24.11
CA LEU A 278 -12.91 -3.77 -24.70
C LEU A 278 -13.08 -4.46 -26.06
N GLY A 279 -14.06 -5.36 -26.17
CA GLY A 279 -14.39 -6.02 -27.44
C GLY A 279 -14.82 -5.05 -28.53
N VAL A 280 -15.66 -4.06 -28.20
CA VAL A 280 -16.10 -3.02 -29.15
C VAL A 280 -14.94 -2.11 -29.56
N LEU A 281 -14.06 -1.70 -28.63
CA LEU A 281 -12.87 -0.90 -28.93
C LEU A 281 -11.88 -1.60 -29.87
N LEU A 282 -11.86 -2.94 -29.87
CA LEU A 282 -11.06 -3.79 -30.75
C LEU A 282 -11.76 -4.16 -32.09
N GLY A 283 -12.98 -3.68 -32.32
CA GLY A 283 -13.71 -3.81 -33.60
C GLY A 283 -14.92 -4.74 -33.58
N GLY A 284 -15.31 -5.29 -32.42
CA GLY A 284 -16.50 -6.12 -32.28
C GLY A 284 -17.82 -5.33 -32.35
N ALA A 285 -18.86 -5.92 -32.94
CA ALA A 285 -20.21 -5.38 -32.86
C ALA A 285 -20.79 -5.59 -31.45
N GLN A 286 -21.47 -4.57 -30.90
CA GLN A 286 -21.98 -4.53 -29.51
C GLN A 286 -22.62 -5.85 -29.02
N GLU A 287 -23.52 -6.44 -29.81
CA GLU A 287 -24.26 -7.65 -29.43
C GLU A 287 -23.37 -8.90 -29.46
N THR A 288 -22.52 -9.02 -30.48
CA THR A 288 -21.53 -10.11 -30.60
C THR A 288 -20.49 -10.03 -29.48
N SER A 289 -19.99 -8.82 -29.18
CA SER A 289 -19.13 -8.56 -28.02
C SER A 289 -19.82 -9.03 -26.75
N ARG A 290 -21.05 -8.56 -26.47
CA ARG A 290 -21.75 -8.90 -25.23
C ARG A 290 -22.00 -10.39 -25.08
N THR A 291 -22.34 -11.08 -26.17
CA THR A 291 -22.58 -12.54 -26.18
C THR A 291 -21.28 -13.30 -25.86
N LEU A 292 -20.20 -13.05 -26.60
CA LEU A 292 -18.92 -13.73 -26.39
C LEU A 292 -18.29 -13.40 -25.02
N MET A 293 -18.52 -12.20 -24.48
CA MET A 293 -18.06 -11.86 -23.14
C MET A 293 -18.90 -12.51 -22.04
N ALA A 294 -20.20 -12.77 -22.26
CA ALA A 294 -21.01 -13.54 -21.33
C ALA A 294 -20.49 -14.99 -21.24
N GLU A 295 -20.22 -15.64 -22.38
CA GLU A 295 -19.60 -16.96 -22.41
C GLU A 295 -18.25 -17.01 -21.67
N ILE A 296 -17.44 -15.94 -21.77
CA ILE A 296 -16.17 -15.81 -21.03
C ILE A 296 -16.40 -15.67 -19.52
N VAL A 297 -17.38 -14.88 -19.07
CA VAL A 297 -17.72 -14.73 -17.65
C VAL A 297 -18.28 -16.03 -17.08
N ASP A 298 -19.09 -16.77 -17.83
CA ASP A 298 -19.59 -18.09 -17.45
C ASP A 298 -18.45 -19.12 -17.37
N PHE A 299 -17.53 -19.12 -18.33
CA PHE A 299 -16.33 -19.97 -18.29
C PHE A 299 -15.44 -19.65 -17.08
N GLU A 300 -15.17 -18.38 -16.80
CA GLU A 300 -14.35 -17.98 -15.66
C GLU A 300 -15.07 -18.18 -14.32
N THR A 301 -16.41 -18.17 -14.29
CA THR A 301 -17.22 -18.59 -13.12
C THR A 301 -17.05 -20.09 -12.83
N ASN A 302 -17.02 -20.93 -13.87
CA ASN A 302 -16.71 -22.36 -13.71
C ASN A 302 -15.26 -22.56 -13.22
N LEU A 303 -14.30 -21.78 -13.72
CA LEU A 303 -12.92 -21.79 -13.25
C LEU A 303 -12.82 -21.38 -11.77
N ALA A 304 -13.52 -20.30 -11.36
CA ALA A 304 -13.58 -19.81 -9.99
C ALA A 304 -14.17 -20.84 -9.00
N ASN A 305 -15.15 -21.64 -9.44
CA ASN A 305 -15.70 -22.73 -8.65
C ASN A 305 -14.65 -23.82 -8.38
N ILE A 306 -13.77 -24.10 -9.35
CA ILE A 306 -12.68 -25.08 -9.26
C ILE A 306 -11.50 -24.53 -8.43
N THR A 307 -11.24 -23.22 -8.45
CA THR A 307 -10.20 -22.53 -7.65
C THR A 307 -10.31 -22.90 -6.16
N VAL A 308 -9.20 -23.30 -5.54
CA VAL A 308 -9.14 -23.64 -4.10
C VAL A 308 -9.12 -22.35 -3.27
N PRO A 309 -9.90 -22.25 -2.17
CA PRO A 309 -9.90 -21.09 -1.27
C PRO A 309 -8.52 -20.77 -0.68
N GLN A 310 -8.28 -19.50 -0.34
CA GLN A 310 -6.95 -19.06 0.08
C GLN A 310 -6.61 -19.52 1.52
N GLU A 311 -7.60 -19.67 2.40
CA GLU A 311 -7.41 -20.20 3.75
C GLU A 311 -7.10 -21.72 3.77
N GLU A 312 -7.44 -22.45 2.70
CA GLU A 312 -7.09 -23.87 2.53
C GLU A 312 -5.68 -24.06 1.95
N ARG A 313 -5.02 -22.97 1.55
CA ARG A 313 -3.70 -22.94 0.91
C ARG A 313 -2.59 -22.33 1.78
N ARG A 314 -2.78 -22.27 3.10
CA ARG A 314 -1.79 -21.72 4.05
C ARG A 314 -0.75 -22.74 4.53
N ASP A 315 -1.12 -24.01 4.62
CA ASP A 315 -0.22 -25.11 5.03
C ASP A 315 0.60 -25.61 3.83
N GLU A 316 1.88 -25.24 3.78
CA GLU A 316 2.78 -25.53 2.67
C GLU A 316 3.18 -27.02 2.68
N GLU A 317 3.30 -27.65 3.85
CA GLU A 317 3.61 -29.08 3.94
C GLU A 317 2.55 -29.95 3.24
N LEU A 318 1.28 -29.55 3.27
CA LEU A 318 0.16 -30.21 2.59
C LEU A 318 0.07 -29.90 1.08
N ILE A 319 0.25 -28.63 0.65
CA ILE A 319 0.10 -28.27 -0.76
C ILE A 319 1.35 -28.56 -1.62
N TYR A 320 2.55 -28.66 -1.03
CA TYR A 320 3.76 -28.99 -1.79
C TYR A 320 3.72 -30.42 -2.36
N ASN A 321 3.58 -30.56 -3.68
CA ASN A 321 3.60 -31.86 -4.35
C ASN A 321 4.61 -31.93 -5.51
N LYS A 322 5.80 -32.50 -5.26
CA LYS A 322 6.85 -32.69 -6.28
C LYS A 322 6.63 -33.95 -7.14
N MET A 323 6.82 -33.83 -8.45
CA MET A 323 6.72 -34.90 -9.45
C MET A 323 7.67 -34.66 -10.64
N GLU A 324 7.71 -35.55 -11.63
CA GLU A 324 8.43 -35.34 -12.90
C GLU A 324 7.50 -34.69 -13.95
N ALA A 325 8.05 -33.91 -14.87
CA ALA A 325 7.27 -33.22 -15.91
C ALA A 325 6.43 -34.15 -16.80
N LYS A 326 6.85 -35.41 -16.99
CA LYS A 326 6.05 -36.45 -17.66
C LYS A 326 4.70 -36.70 -16.96
N ASP A 327 4.67 -36.60 -15.63
CA ASP A 327 3.53 -36.96 -14.78
C ASP A 327 2.41 -35.91 -14.92
N LEU A 328 2.76 -34.66 -15.26
CA LEU A 328 1.80 -33.60 -15.61
C LEU A 328 0.88 -33.99 -16.77
N THR A 329 1.37 -34.80 -17.72
CA THR A 329 0.55 -35.33 -18.83
C THR A 329 -0.51 -36.32 -18.35
N THR A 330 -0.27 -37.00 -17.22
CA THR A 330 -1.26 -37.88 -16.58
C THR A 330 -2.24 -37.08 -15.73
N LEU A 331 -1.77 -36.01 -15.07
CA LEU A 331 -2.59 -35.13 -14.25
C LEU A 331 -3.51 -34.22 -15.08
N ILE A 332 -3.01 -33.73 -16.22
CA ILE A 332 -3.60 -32.69 -17.05
C ILE A 332 -3.43 -33.07 -18.54
N PRO A 333 -4.10 -34.13 -19.03
CA PRO A 333 -3.94 -34.63 -20.40
C PRO A 333 -4.39 -33.65 -21.51
N ALA A 334 -5.12 -32.58 -21.17
CA ALA A 334 -5.51 -31.54 -22.12
C ALA A 334 -4.36 -30.60 -22.58
N VAL A 335 -3.13 -30.74 -22.04
CA VAL A 335 -2.00 -29.84 -22.31
C VAL A 335 -0.78 -30.64 -22.78
N ASP A 336 -0.10 -30.13 -23.81
CA ASP A 336 1.13 -30.70 -24.36
C ASP A 336 2.36 -30.18 -23.58
N TRP A 337 2.62 -30.80 -22.42
CA TRP A 337 3.51 -30.26 -21.38
C TRP A 337 4.95 -30.04 -21.80
N MET A 338 5.58 -30.98 -22.51
CA MET A 338 7.00 -30.85 -22.82
C MET A 338 7.28 -29.70 -23.80
N PRO A 339 6.54 -29.54 -24.92
CA PRO A 339 6.60 -28.33 -25.73
C PRO A 339 6.23 -27.07 -24.96
N TYR A 340 5.20 -27.10 -24.10
CA TYR A 340 4.80 -25.94 -23.29
C TYR A 340 5.92 -25.45 -22.38
N LEU A 341 6.51 -26.34 -21.57
CA LEU A 341 7.59 -25.99 -20.66
C LEU A 341 8.86 -25.56 -21.42
N THR A 342 9.14 -26.19 -22.57
CA THR A 342 10.29 -25.83 -23.41
C THR A 342 10.16 -24.44 -24.04
N GLU A 343 8.94 -24.03 -24.44
CA GLU A 343 8.69 -22.69 -24.99
C GLU A 343 8.71 -21.62 -23.88
N VAL A 344 8.07 -21.89 -22.73
CA VAL A 344 8.04 -20.97 -21.57
C VAL A 344 9.41 -20.74 -20.94
N PHE A 345 10.28 -21.76 -20.91
CA PHE A 345 11.63 -21.66 -20.32
C PHE A 345 12.76 -21.59 -21.34
N ALA A 346 12.49 -21.25 -22.59
CA ALA A 346 13.50 -21.08 -23.61
C ALA A 346 14.57 -20.02 -23.21
N PRO A 347 15.88 -20.27 -23.40
CA PRO A 347 16.50 -21.39 -24.12
C PRO A 347 16.97 -22.55 -23.21
N VAL A 348 16.45 -22.68 -21.98
CA VAL A 348 16.90 -23.71 -21.03
C VAL A 348 16.46 -25.11 -21.51
N PRO A 349 17.37 -26.08 -21.66
CA PRO A 349 16.99 -27.44 -22.02
C PRO A 349 16.28 -28.15 -20.86
N LEU A 350 15.11 -28.69 -21.16
CA LEU A 350 14.28 -29.52 -20.27
C LEU A 350 14.15 -30.94 -20.82
N ASN A 351 13.70 -31.88 -19.98
CA ASN A 351 13.42 -33.26 -20.39
C ASN A 351 12.25 -33.84 -19.58
N GLN A 352 11.80 -35.05 -19.91
CA GLN A 352 10.62 -35.66 -19.26
C GLN A 352 10.77 -35.91 -17.75
N SER A 353 12.01 -36.01 -17.25
CA SER A 353 12.35 -36.15 -15.82
C SER A 353 12.73 -34.82 -15.16
N GLU A 354 12.38 -33.68 -15.76
CA GLU A 354 12.46 -32.37 -15.13
C GLU A 354 11.59 -32.34 -13.85
N PRO A 355 12.14 -31.95 -12.68
CA PRO A 355 11.36 -31.90 -11.45
C PRO A 355 10.43 -30.68 -11.43
N VAL A 356 9.18 -30.90 -11.05
CA VAL A 356 8.13 -29.87 -10.97
C VAL A 356 7.41 -29.95 -9.62
N VAL A 357 7.13 -28.81 -8.99
CA VAL A 357 6.22 -28.71 -7.84
C VAL A 357 4.83 -28.32 -8.35
N VAL A 358 3.80 -29.03 -7.89
CA VAL A 358 2.40 -28.73 -8.12
C VAL A 358 1.76 -28.36 -6.79
N TYR A 359 1.06 -27.22 -6.71
CA TYR A 359 0.37 -26.81 -5.48
C TYR A 359 -1.12 -27.19 -5.44
N ALA A 360 -1.78 -27.29 -6.60
CA ALA A 360 -3.24 -27.48 -6.69
C ALA A 360 -3.62 -28.64 -7.64
N LYS A 361 -3.34 -29.90 -7.23
CA LYS A 361 -3.56 -31.10 -8.06
C LYS A 361 -5.01 -31.24 -8.53
N GLU A 362 -5.97 -31.13 -7.61
CA GLU A 362 -7.39 -31.37 -7.83
C GLU A 362 -8.02 -30.24 -8.67
N TYR A 363 -7.51 -29.01 -8.53
CA TYR A 363 -7.80 -27.90 -9.44
C TYR A 363 -7.36 -28.24 -10.86
N LEU A 364 -6.10 -28.66 -11.03
CA LEU A 364 -5.50 -28.89 -12.34
C LEU A 364 -6.16 -30.06 -13.10
N GLN A 365 -6.56 -31.12 -12.41
CA GLN A 365 -7.39 -32.21 -12.98
C GLN A 365 -8.72 -31.67 -13.52
N GLN A 366 -9.48 -30.94 -12.69
CA GLN A 366 -10.77 -30.36 -13.06
C GLN A 366 -10.64 -29.31 -14.18
N VAL A 367 -9.53 -28.56 -14.22
CA VAL A 367 -9.20 -27.65 -15.33
C VAL A 367 -8.93 -28.41 -16.63
N SER A 368 -8.26 -29.57 -16.59
CA SER A 368 -8.11 -30.43 -17.78
C SER A 368 -9.46 -30.89 -18.33
N ASP A 369 -10.34 -31.30 -17.41
CA ASP A 369 -11.72 -31.71 -17.70
C ASP A 369 -12.55 -30.54 -18.28
N LEU A 370 -12.41 -29.33 -17.73
CA LEU A 370 -13.06 -28.11 -18.22
C LEU A 370 -12.56 -27.73 -19.62
N ILE A 371 -11.24 -27.78 -19.88
CA ILE A 371 -10.66 -27.52 -21.20
C ILE A 371 -11.20 -28.53 -22.21
N THR A 372 -11.20 -29.83 -21.90
CA THR A 372 -11.64 -30.89 -22.83
C THR A 372 -13.13 -30.83 -23.17
N LYS A 373 -13.96 -30.31 -22.25
CA LYS A 373 -15.42 -30.17 -22.45
C LYS A 373 -15.84 -28.84 -23.10
N THR A 374 -14.95 -27.85 -23.16
CA THR A 374 -15.26 -26.51 -23.68
C THR A 374 -15.00 -26.40 -25.18
N ASN A 375 -15.81 -25.62 -25.90
CA ASN A 375 -15.60 -25.44 -27.33
C ASN A 375 -14.29 -24.65 -27.61
N LYS A 376 -13.58 -25.05 -28.68
CA LYS A 376 -12.27 -24.47 -29.07
C LYS A 376 -12.28 -22.95 -29.30
N SER A 377 -13.41 -22.39 -29.71
CA SER A 377 -13.57 -20.96 -29.96
C SER A 377 -13.60 -20.17 -28.65
N LEU A 378 -14.38 -20.62 -27.67
CA LEU A 378 -14.44 -20.02 -26.33
C LEU A 378 -13.09 -20.11 -25.61
N LEU A 379 -12.38 -21.23 -25.70
CA LEU A 379 -11.01 -21.37 -25.17
C LEU A 379 -10.05 -20.33 -25.78
N ASN A 380 -10.09 -20.13 -27.10
CA ASN A 380 -9.31 -19.08 -27.75
C ASN A 380 -9.77 -17.68 -27.33
N ASN A 381 -11.07 -17.42 -27.28
CA ASN A 381 -11.63 -16.12 -26.90
C ASN A 381 -11.24 -15.73 -25.47
N PHE A 382 -11.21 -16.69 -24.54
CA PHE A 382 -10.73 -16.51 -23.17
C PHE A 382 -9.20 -16.25 -23.11
N MET A 383 -8.38 -17.04 -23.81
CA MET A 383 -6.93 -16.80 -23.88
C MET A 383 -6.58 -15.43 -24.49
N ILE A 384 -7.24 -15.04 -25.58
CA ILE A 384 -7.12 -13.71 -26.17
C ILE A 384 -7.59 -12.64 -25.18
N MET A 385 -8.69 -12.84 -24.46
CA MET A 385 -9.18 -11.87 -23.47
C MET A 385 -8.23 -11.71 -22.27
N LYS A 386 -7.51 -12.75 -21.83
CA LYS A 386 -6.43 -12.60 -20.84
C LYS A 386 -5.28 -11.71 -21.35
N VAL A 387 -4.91 -11.81 -22.63
CA VAL A 387 -3.94 -10.89 -23.26
C VAL A 387 -4.50 -9.47 -23.36
N VAL A 388 -5.75 -9.30 -23.84
CA VAL A 388 -6.42 -8.00 -23.93
C VAL A 388 -6.53 -7.32 -22.56
N ARG A 389 -6.92 -8.06 -21.51
CA ARG A 389 -6.97 -7.56 -20.13
C ARG A 389 -5.63 -7.06 -19.61
N LYS A 390 -4.53 -7.69 -20.02
CA LYS A 390 -3.16 -7.33 -19.60
C LYS A 390 -2.61 -6.14 -20.37
N MET A 391 -2.96 -6.01 -21.66
CA MET A 391 -2.44 -4.95 -22.54
C MET A 391 -3.37 -3.73 -22.65
N GLY A 392 -4.53 -3.71 -21.98
CA GLY A 392 -5.52 -2.64 -22.11
C GLY A 392 -5.04 -1.28 -21.57
N SER A 393 -4.35 -1.27 -20.43
CA SER A 393 -3.89 -0.05 -19.74
C SER A 393 -2.83 0.76 -20.50
N ILE A 394 -2.12 0.11 -21.43
CA ILE A 394 -0.98 0.69 -22.18
C ILE A 394 -1.36 1.23 -23.56
N LEU A 395 -2.66 1.23 -23.89
CA LEU A 395 -3.23 1.73 -25.16
C LEU A 395 -3.80 3.15 -25.01
N ASP A 396 -4.50 3.62 -26.05
CA ASP A 396 -5.16 4.93 -26.07
C ASP A 396 -6.17 5.14 -24.93
N GLN A 397 -6.50 6.41 -24.71
CA GLN A 397 -7.33 6.89 -23.61
C GLN A 397 -8.66 6.15 -23.50
N ARG A 398 -9.24 5.62 -24.59
CA ARG A 398 -10.54 4.91 -24.56
C ARG A 398 -10.46 3.62 -23.75
N PHE A 399 -9.35 2.89 -23.82
CA PHE A 399 -9.11 1.67 -23.05
C PHE A 399 -8.88 1.98 -21.57
N GLN A 400 -8.06 3.01 -21.29
CA GLN A 400 -7.84 3.52 -19.92
C GLN A 400 -9.16 4.03 -19.29
N ASP A 401 -10.04 4.67 -20.08
CA ASP A 401 -11.36 5.12 -19.66
C ASP A 401 -12.31 3.97 -19.30
N ALA A 402 -12.28 2.89 -20.09
CA ALA A 402 -13.05 1.69 -19.86
C ALA A 402 -12.58 0.95 -18.59
N GLU A 403 -11.28 0.83 -18.38
CA GLU A 403 -10.73 0.25 -17.16
C GLU A 403 -11.04 1.13 -15.95
N GLN A 404 -10.93 2.46 -16.07
CA GLN A 404 -11.34 3.38 -14.99
C GLN A 404 -12.80 3.15 -14.60
N ARG A 405 -13.74 3.04 -15.56
CA ARG A 405 -15.16 2.71 -15.31
C ARG A 405 -15.35 1.44 -14.50
N PHE A 406 -14.58 0.39 -14.81
CA PHE A 406 -14.60 -0.87 -14.06
C PHE A 406 -14.05 -0.70 -12.63
N LEU A 407 -12.93 0.01 -12.48
CA LEU A 407 -12.30 0.30 -11.19
C LEU A 407 -13.20 1.15 -10.27
N GLU A 408 -14.03 2.05 -10.80
CA GLU A 408 -15.01 2.82 -10.00
C GLU A 408 -15.98 1.89 -9.27
N VAL A 409 -16.46 0.82 -9.92
CA VAL A 409 -17.40 -0.13 -9.33
C VAL A 409 -16.69 -1.07 -8.35
N MET A 410 -15.49 -1.54 -8.71
CA MET A 410 -14.70 -2.45 -7.86
C MET A 410 -14.23 -1.79 -6.56
N TYR A 411 -13.74 -0.55 -6.63
CA TYR A 411 -13.01 0.09 -5.53
C TYR A 411 -13.58 1.44 -5.08
N GLY A 412 -14.66 1.93 -5.68
CA GLY A 412 -15.26 3.23 -5.35
C GLY A 412 -14.42 4.44 -5.80
N THR A 413 -13.40 4.23 -6.63
CA THR A 413 -12.53 5.29 -7.16
C THR A 413 -13.29 6.17 -8.15
N LYS A 414 -13.85 7.29 -7.68
CA LYS A 414 -14.49 8.28 -8.55
C LYS A 414 -13.50 8.84 -9.57
N LYS A 415 -13.93 9.04 -10.82
CA LYS A 415 -13.15 9.59 -11.92
C LYS A 415 -12.46 10.89 -11.54
N SER A 416 -11.16 10.77 -11.32
CA SER A 416 -10.19 11.86 -11.34
C SER A 416 -9.43 11.85 -12.65
N CYS A 417 -8.97 13.03 -13.07
CA CYS A 417 -7.88 13.14 -14.04
C CYS A 417 -6.56 12.78 -13.35
N THR A 418 -6.34 11.49 -13.08
CA THR A 418 -5.04 10.99 -12.57
C THR A 418 -3.98 11.34 -13.60
N PRO A 419 -2.98 12.18 -13.27
CA PRO A 419 -2.02 12.65 -14.26
C PRO A 419 -1.22 11.47 -14.82
N ARG A 420 -1.09 11.39 -16.16
CA ARG A 420 -0.43 10.26 -16.83
C ARG A 420 0.98 9.96 -16.32
N TRP A 421 1.72 11.00 -15.92
CA TRP A 421 3.04 10.84 -15.30
C TRP A 421 3.05 9.90 -14.09
N LYS A 422 1.96 9.79 -13.31
CA LYS A 422 1.87 8.84 -12.20
C LYS A 422 1.79 7.39 -12.65
N LEU A 423 1.06 7.13 -13.74
CA LEU A 423 1.04 5.82 -14.41
C LEU A 423 2.44 5.51 -14.92
N CYS A 424 3.05 6.42 -15.68
CA CYS A 424 4.37 6.22 -16.26
C CYS A 424 5.51 6.07 -15.22
N VAL A 425 5.46 6.77 -14.09
CA VAL A 425 6.39 6.53 -12.96
C VAL A 425 6.20 5.13 -12.39
N SER A 426 4.96 4.72 -12.10
CA SER A 426 4.66 3.42 -11.48
C SER A 426 5.03 2.24 -12.40
N ASP A 427 4.79 2.40 -13.70
CA ASP A 427 5.15 1.42 -14.72
C ASP A 427 6.66 1.38 -14.98
N THR A 428 7.36 2.53 -14.92
CA THR A 428 8.83 2.57 -14.99
C THR A 428 9.49 1.93 -13.75
N ASP A 429 8.91 2.07 -12.55
CA ASP A 429 9.40 1.31 -11.37
C ASP A 429 9.10 -0.20 -11.51
N SER A 430 7.95 -0.57 -12.06
CA SER A 430 7.61 -1.97 -12.34
C SER A 430 8.56 -2.61 -13.37
N ALA A 431 8.96 -1.86 -14.41
CA ALA A 431 9.83 -2.35 -15.48
C ALA A 431 11.33 -2.25 -15.16
N LEU A 432 11.75 -1.18 -14.47
CA LEU A 432 13.15 -0.74 -14.34
C LEU A 432 13.50 -0.26 -12.91
N GLY A 433 12.72 -0.65 -11.90
CA GLY A 433 12.81 -0.15 -10.53
C GLY A 433 14.14 -0.37 -9.79
N PHE A 434 15.02 -1.27 -10.24
CA PHE A 434 16.39 -1.33 -9.71
C PHE A 434 17.30 -0.23 -10.29
N ALA A 435 17.06 0.22 -11.52
CA ALA A 435 17.75 1.37 -12.11
C ALA A 435 17.17 2.69 -11.59
N LEU A 436 15.83 2.82 -11.56
CA LEU A 436 15.16 3.95 -10.91
C LEU A 436 15.48 4.01 -9.41
N GLY A 437 15.60 2.86 -8.73
CA GLY A 437 16.04 2.74 -7.36
C GLY A 437 17.46 3.24 -7.10
N ALA A 438 18.38 3.08 -8.07
CA ALA A 438 19.72 3.66 -7.96
C ALA A 438 19.66 5.20 -7.92
N MET A 439 18.87 5.82 -8.81
CA MET A 439 18.62 7.27 -8.79
C MET A 439 17.88 7.72 -7.53
N PHE A 440 16.84 6.99 -7.12
CA PHE A 440 16.02 7.31 -5.95
C PHE A 440 16.84 7.35 -4.67
N VAL A 441 17.63 6.31 -4.40
CA VAL A 441 18.45 6.20 -3.18
C VAL A 441 19.50 7.31 -3.14
N LYS A 442 20.21 7.57 -4.25
CA LYS A 442 21.18 8.69 -4.38
C LYS A 442 20.57 10.06 -4.04
N ALA A 443 19.27 10.23 -4.26
CA ALA A 443 18.56 11.50 -4.08
C ALA A 443 17.82 11.65 -2.73
N THR A 444 17.47 10.54 -2.06
CA THR A 444 16.54 10.54 -0.91
C THR A 444 17.11 9.91 0.36
N PHE A 445 18.08 9.00 0.26
CA PHE A 445 18.45 8.10 1.35
C PHE A 445 19.90 8.32 1.80
N ALA A 446 20.06 8.85 3.01
CA ALA A 446 21.37 9.12 3.60
C ALA A 446 22.02 7.84 4.15
N GLU A 447 23.34 7.68 3.94
CA GLU A 447 24.08 6.47 4.36
C GLU A 447 24.02 6.21 5.87
N ASP A 448 23.93 7.27 6.69
CA ASP A 448 23.76 7.16 8.15
C ASP A 448 22.49 6.41 8.57
N SER A 449 21.44 6.50 7.75
CA SER A 449 20.13 5.95 8.04
C SER A 449 20.06 4.45 7.78
N LYS A 450 20.97 3.89 6.98
CA LYS A 450 21.18 2.44 6.88
C LYS A 450 21.71 1.88 8.20
N ALA A 451 22.79 2.46 8.72
CA ALA A 451 23.43 1.98 9.95
C ALA A 451 22.50 2.06 11.18
N ILE A 452 21.71 3.13 11.30
CA ILE A 452 20.72 3.27 12.39
C ILE A 452 19.59 2.24 12.26
N ALA A 453 19.13 1.94 11.04
CA ALA A 453 18.12 0.90 10.81
C ALA A 453 18.68 -0.51 11.09
N GLU A 454 19.94 -0.78 10.73
CA GLU A 454 20.63 -2.05 11.04
C GLU A 454 20.85 -2.24 12.56
N GLU A 455 21.18 -1.17 13.30
CA GLU A 455 21.20 -1.16 14.77
C GLU A 455 19.83 -1.55 15.35
N MET A 456 18.76 -0.92 14.86
CA MET A 456 17.39 -1.19 15.32
C MET A 456 16.96 -2.63 15.04
N VAL A 457 17.26 -3.21 13.87
CA VAL A 457 16.98 -4.63 13.60
C VAL A 457 17.73 -5.54 14.60
N GLY A 458 18.95 -5.18 15.00
CA GLY A 458 19.70 -5.88 16.05
C GLY A 458 18.99 -5.86 17.41
N ASP A 459 18.52 -4.70 17.87
CA ASP A 459 17.78 -4.57 19.13
C ASP A 459 16.42 -5.31 19.10
N ILE A 460 15.72 -5.29 17.96
CA ILE A 460 14.47 -6.05 17.72
C ILE A 460 14.71 -7.56 17.81
N LYS A 461 15.74 -8.06 17.12
CA LYS A 461 16.13 -9.48 17.13
C LYS A 461 16.52 -9.97 18.52
N TRP A 462 17.31 -9.18 19.26
CA TRP A 462 17.59 -9.44 20.67
C TRP A 462 16.31 -9.55 21.52
N ALA A 463 15.35 -8.64 21.32
CA ALA A 463 14.12 -8.61 22.09
C ALA A 463 13.21 -9.83 21.83
N PHE A 464 13.18 -10.31 20.59
CA PHE A 464 12.52 -11.57 20.23
C PHE A 464 13.21 -12.78 20.88
N GLU A 465 14.52 -12.92 20.71
CA GLU A 465 15.30 -14.06 21.23
C GLU A 465 15.24 -14.16 22.76
N ASP A 466 15.27 -13.04 23.48
CA ASP A 466 15.09 -13.04 24.93
C ASP A 466 13.64 -13.37 25.33
N SER A 467 12.66 -13.07 24.49
CA SER A 467 11.26 -13.46 24.73
C SER A 467 11.03 -14.96 24.58
N LEU A 468 11.72 -15.64 23.65
CA LEU A 468 11.67 -17.11 23.50
C LEU A 468 12.00 -17.87 24.80
N ARG A 469 12.87 -17.30 25.65
CA ARG A 469 13.22 -17.87 26.97
C ARG A 469 11.98 -18.10 27.83
N ASN A 470 11.06 -17.14 27.80
CA ASN A 470 9.92 -17.02 28.71
C ASN A 470 8.60 -17.63 28.16
N VAL A 471 8.54 -17.98 26.87
CA VAL A 471 7.46 -18.80 26.29
C VAL A 471 7.36 -20.12 27.09
N ARG A 472 6.18 -20.60 27.47
CA ARG A 472 6.06 -21.83 28.29
C ARG A 472 5.46 -23.01 27.51
N TRP A 473 4.55 -22.75 26.56
CA TRP A 473 3.98 -23.75 25.65
C TRP A 473 5.00 -24.44 24.71
N MET A 474 6.18 -23.84 24.52
CA MET A 474 7.25 -24.37 23.66
C MET A 474 8.32 -25.10 24.49
N ASP A 475 8.67 -26.32 24.09
CA ASP A 475 9.72 -27.10 24.75
C ASP A 475 11.14 -26.54 24.52
N SER A 476 12.09 -26.91 25.38
CA SER A 476 13.45 -26.37 25.37
C SER A 476 14.25 -26.62 24.08
N GLU A 477 13.94 -27.69 23.35
CA GLU A 477 14.61 -28.01 22.08
C GLU A 477 14.07 -27.16 20.94
N THR A 478 12.74 -27.06 20.83
CA THR A 478 12.09 -26.16 19.87
C THR A 478 12.47 -24.70 20.13
N LYS A 479 12.59 -24.26 21.40
CA LYS A 479 13.14 -22.93 21.74
C LYS A 479 14.55 -22.69 21.23
N LYS A 480 15.44 -23.69 21.39
CA LYS A 480 16.83 -23.60 20.94
C LYS A 480 16.88 -23.49 19.41
N ALA A 481 16.13 -24.33 18.71
CA ALA A 481 16.03 -24.27 17.26
C ALA A 481 15.38 -22.95 16.77
N ALA A 482 14.41 -22.40 17.50
CA ALA A 482 13.77 -21.13 17.15
C ALA A 482 14.74 -19.95 17.30
N LYS A 483 15.58 -19.95 18.34
CA LYS A 483 16.72 -19.02 18.40
C LYS A 483 17.70 -19.26 17.25
N GLU A 484 18.08 -20.49 16.94
CA GLU A 484 19.00 -20.80 15.83
C GLU A 484 18.46 -20.37 14.45
N LYS A 485 17.13 -20.37 14.26
CA LYS A 485 16.49 -19.74 13.09
C LYS A 485 16.58 -18.21 13.14
N ALA A 486 16.26 -17.59 14.28
CA ALA A 486 16.35 -16.14 14.46
C ALA A 486 17.79 -15.63 14.23
N ASP A 487 18.79 -16.30 14.80
CA ASP A 487 20.23 -16.07 14.58
C ASP A 487 20.57 -16.05 13.09
N ALA A 488 20.00 -16.97 12.30
CA ALA A 488 20.26 -17.14 10.87
C ALA A 488 19.48 -16.20 9.93
N ILE A 489 18.51 -15.41 10.43
CA ILE A 489 17.77 -14.45 9.59
C ILE A 489 18.74 -13.46 8.97
N TYR A 490 18.69 -13.34 7.64
CA TYR A 490 19.47 -12.39 6.86
C TYR A 490 18.69 -11.07 6.67
N ASN A 491 19.33 -9.94 6.93
CA ASN A 491 18.66 -8.64 6.93
C ASN A 491 19.17 -7.78 5.77
N MET A 492 18.26 -7.20 4.97
CA MET A 492 18.62 -6.34 3.85
C MET A 492 17.94 -4.97 3.97
N VAL A 493 18.74 -3.92 4.13
CA VAL A 493 18.28 -2.58 4.51
C VAL A 493 18.62 -1.54 3.43
N GLY A 494 17.64 -0.72 3.07
CA GLY A 494 17.75 0.35 2.08
C GLY A 494 17.70 -0.16 0.64
N TYR A 495 18.75 -0.85 0.19
CA TYR A 495 18.93 -1.26 -1.21
C TYR A 495 19.94 -2.39 -1.38
N PRO A 496 19.83 -3.20 -2.46
CA PRO A 496 20.85 -4.19 -2.81
C PRO A 496 22.10 -3.50 -3.40
N GLU A 497 23.28 -3.90 -2.94
CA GLU A 497 24.56 -3.23 -3.28
C GLU A 497 24.86 -3.12 -4.78
N PHE A 498 24.33 -4.05 -5.60
CA PHE A 498 24.68 -4.09 -7.02
C PHE A 498 24.19 -2.87 -7.80
N ILE A 499 23.13 -2.18 -7.36
CA ILE A 499 22.59 -1.01 -8.06
C ILE A 499 23.50 0.22 -7.94
N MET A 500 24.35 0.27 -6.91
CA MET A 500 25.35 1.33 -6.73
C MET A 500 26.63 1.10 -7.52
N ASN A 501 26.72 0.00 -8.26
CA ASN A 501 27.81 -0.27 -9.18
C ASN A 501 27.27 -0.26 -10.61
N ALA A 502 27.51 0.84 -11.35
CA ALA A 502 27.00 1.02 -12.71
C ALA A 502 27.28 -0.19 -13.63
N THR A 503 28.48 -0.77 -13.55
CA THR A 503 28.85 -1.95 -14.35
C THR A 503 28.04 -3.21 -14.01
N LYS A 504 27.65 -3.42 -12.74
CA LYS A 504 26.76 -4.51 -12.33
C LYS A 504 25.31 -4.22 -12.77
N LEU A 505 24.85 -2.98 -12.59
CA LEU A 505 23.49 -2.56 -12.94
C LEU A 505 23.24 -2.61 -14.45
N ASP A 506 24.15 -2.08 -15.26
CA ASP A 506 24.10 -2.14 -16.73
C ASP A 506 24.15 -3.57 -17.25
N LYS A 507 24.86 -4.47 -16.55
CA LYS A 507 24.88 -5.90 -16.91
C LYS A 507 23.52 -6.58 -16.69
N VAL A 508 22.73 -6.15 -15.71
CA VAL A 508 21.37 -6.68 -15.49
C VAL A 508 20.45 -6.25 -16.64
N PHE A 509 20.48 -4.97 -17.01
CA PHE A 509 19.60 -4.40 -18.05
C PHE A 509 20.24 -4.33 -19.45
N ASN A 510 21.28 -5.13 -19.70
CA ASN A 510 21.98 -5.17 -21.00
C ASN A 510 21.03 -5.61 -22.12
N ASP A 511 20.27 -6.67 -21.87
CA ASP A 511 19.44 -7.38 -22.87
C ASP A 511 18.04 -6.78 -23.09
N PHE A 512 17.71 -5.67 -22.42
CA PHE A 512 16.42 -5.00 -22.55
C PHE A 512 16.59 -3.66 -23.28
N GLU A 513 16.20 -3.59 -24.55
CA GLU A 513 16.27 -2.34 -25.33
C GLU A 513 14.97 -1.53 -25.27
N VAL A 514 15.11 -0.20 -25.29
CA VAL A 514 14.04 0.76 -25.05
C VAL A 514 14.00 1.77 -26.20
N VAL A 515 12.87 1.83 -26.91
CA VAL A 515 12.62 2.69 -28.07
C VAL A 515 11.79 3.91 -27.63
N SER A 516 12.36 5.11 -27.72
CA SER A 516 11.77 6.34 -27.14
C SER A 516 10.34 6.68 -27.59
N GLU A 517 9.90 6.20 -28.77
CA GLU A 517 8.59 6.55 -29.34
C GLU A 517 7.52 5.44 -29.23
N LEU A 518 7.90 4.22 -28.80
CA LEU A 518 7.04 3.03 -28.95
C LEU A 518 6.77 2.33 -27.62
N TYR A 519 5.96 2.97 -26.77
CA TYR A 519 5.62 2.48 -25.43
C TYR A 519 5.11 1.02 -25.40
N PHE A 520 4.14 0.66 -26.25
CA PHE A 520 3.61 -0.71 -26.34
C PHE A 520 4.71 -1.74 -26.67
N GLN A 521 5.66 -1.38 -27.55
CA GLN A 521 6.81 -2.23 -27.87
C GLN A 521 7.78 -2.34 -26.68
N ASN A 522 7.96 -1.28 -25.89
CA ASN A 522 8.82 -1.31 -24.71
C ASN A 522 8.24 -2.19 -23.59
N VAL A 523 6.93 -2.15 -23.35
CA VAL A 523 6.24 -3.06 -22.42
C VAL A 523 6.37 -4.51 -22.89
N MET A 524 6.21 -4.75 -24.19
CA MET A 524 6.43 -6.07 -24.78
C MET A 524 7.88 -6.57 -24.67
N GLN A 525 8.87 -5.73 -24.94
CA GLN A 525 10.29 -6.07 -24.77
C GLN A 525 10.63 -6.34 -23.30
N TYR A 526 10.02 -5.61 -22.36
CA TYR A 526 10.16 -5.87 -20.93
C TYR A 526 9.63 -7.26 -20.54
N TYR A 527 8.45 -7.68 -21.01
CA TYR A 527 7.93 -9.01 -20.69
C TYR A 527 8.83 -10.14 -21.23
N ASN A 528 9.34 -10.02 -22.47
CA ASN A 528 10.30 -10.99 -23.03
C ASN A 528 11.63 -11.00 -22.25
N PHE A 529 12.15 -9.83 -21.88
CA PHE A 529 13.34 -9.73 -21.03
C PHE A 529 13.11 -10.39 -19.66
N SER A 530 11.99 -10.10 -19.01
CA SER A 530 11.57 -10.72 -17.74
C SER A 530 11.45 -12.24 -17.86
N ALA A 531 10.89 -12.76 -18.96
CA ALA A 531 10.78 -14.19 -19.23
C ALA A 531 12.16 -14.86 -19.21
N ARG A 532 13.08 -14.30 -19.99
CA ARG A 532 14.46 -14.79 -20.11
C ARG A 532 15.22 -14.71 -18.78
N VAL A 533 15.05 -13.64 -18.00
CA VAL A 533 15.66 -13.49 -16.67
C VAL A 533 15.13 -14.53 -15.69
N THR A 534 13.82 -14.80 -15.67
CA THR A 534 13.21 -15.82 -14.79
C THR A 534 13.62 -17.23 -15.19
N ALA A 535 13.57 -17.57 -16.49
CA ALA A 535 14.00 -18.87 -17.01
C ALA A 535 15.48 -19.15 -16.72
N ASP A 536 16.34 -18.14 -16.86
CA ASP A 536 17.77 -18.18 -16.52
C ASP A 536 18.06 -18.51 -15.04
N GLN A 537 17.10 -18.34 -14.12
CA GLN A 537 17.25 -18.76 -12.72
C GLN A 537 17.11 -20.27 -12.51
N LEU A 538 16.43 -21.01 -13.41
CA LEU A 538 16.11 -22.44 -13.23
C LEU A 538 17.35 -23.34 -13.09
N ARG A 539 18.50 -22.91 -13.60
CA ARG A 539 19.79 -23.63 -13.49
C ARG A 539 20.79 -22.95 -12.54
N LYS A 540 20.32 -22.03 -11.71
CA LYS A 540 21.14 -21.25 -10.77
C LYS A 540 20.67 -21.45 -9.33
N THR A 541 21.63 -21.44 -8.42
CA THR A 541 21.34 -21.36 -6.97
C THR A 541 20.67 -20.02 -6.65
N PRO A 542 19.57 -20.01 -5.87
CA PRO A 542 18.94 -18.78 -5.39
C PRO A 542 19.93 -17.85 -4.70
N ASN A 543 19.87 -16.55 -4.99
CA ASN A 543 20.77 -15.56 -4.41
C ASN A 543 20.01 -14.67 -3.41
N ARG A 544 20.48 -14.62 -2.16
CA ARG A 544 19.93 -13.71 -1.13
C ARG A 544 19.95 -12.24 -1.59
N ASN A 545 20.98 -11.83 -2.34
CA ASN A 545 21.09 -10.47 -2.89
C ASN A 545 20.06 -10.11 -3.99
N GLN A 546 19.21 -11.04 -4.45
CA GLN A 546 18.11 -10.75 -5.40
C GLN A 546 16.84 -10.35 -4.63
N TRP A 547 16.48 -9.07 -4.66
CA TRP A 547 15.28 -8.58 -3.97
C TRP A 547 14.00 -8.80 -4.79
N SER A 548 12.88 -9.03 -4.12
CA SER A 548 11.51 -9.07 -4.69
C SER A 548 10.77 -7.72 -4.64
N MET A 549 11.39 -6.66 -4.10
CA MET A 549 10.87 -5.29 -4.11
C MET A 549 11.95 -4.29 -4.55
N THR A 550 11.52 -3.15 -5.10
CA THR A 550 12.38 -2.06 -5.57
C THR A 550 12.74 -1.13 -4.40
N PRO A 551 13.91 -0.46 -4.39
CA PRO A 551 14.26 0.50 -3.33
C PRO A 551 13.23 1.61 -3.02
N PRO A 552 12.49 2.21 -3.98
CA PRO A 552 11.46 3.22 -3.68
C PRO A 552 10.14 2.66 -3.10
N THR A 553 9.96 1.33 -3.06
CA THR A 553 8.73 0.69 -2.55
C THR A 553 8.45 1.08 -1.09
N VAL A 554 7.22 1.47 -0.78
CA VAL A 554 6.75 1.75 0.60
C VAL A 554 6.08 0.50 1.17
N ASN A 555 6.89 -0.51 1.46
CA ASN A 555 6.49 -1.75 2.13
C ASN A 555 7.74 -2.42 2.74
N ALA A 556 7.58 -3.56 3.41
CA ALA A 556 8.65 -4.50 3.75
C ALA A 556 8.19 -5.94 3.42
N TYR A 557 9.08 -6.94 3.56
CA TYR A 557 8.71 -8.36 3.49
C TYR A 557 9.74 -9.29 4.15
N TYR A 558 9.26 -10.46 4.58
CA TYR A 558 10.04 -11.67 4.86
C TYR A 558 9.93 -12.67 3.71
N ASN A 559 10.99 -13.45 3.46
CA ASN A 559 10.98 -14.56 2.51
C ASN A 559 11.42 -15.86 3.21
N PRO A 560 10.53 -16.89 3.29
CA PRO A 560 10.81 -18.11 4.02
C PRO A 560 11.88 -18.99 3.39
N THR A 561 11.92 -19.14 2.06
CA THR A 561 12.87 -20.04 1.39
C THR A 561 14.31 -19.55 1.42
N LYS A 562 14.52 -18.28 1.74
CA LYS A 562 15.84 -17.69 1.97
C LYS A 562 16.15 -17.42 3.44
N ASN A 563 15.13 -17.43 4.32
CA ASN A 563 15.18 -16.93 5.69
C ASN A 563 15.74 -15.48 5.75
N GLU A 564 15.15 -14.56 4.99
CA GLU A 564 15.58 -13.15 4.92
C GLU A 564 14.44 -12.16 5.12
N MET A 565 14.72 -11.00 5.71
CA MET A 565 13.83 -9.85 5.82
C MET A 565 14.40 -8.63 5.07
N VAL A 566 13.52 -7.82 4.49
CA VAL A 566 13.92 -6.76 3.56
C VAL A 566 13.14 -5.47 3.82
N LEU A 567 13.89 -4.38 4.00
CA LEU A 567 13.41 -3.05 4.37
C LEU A 567 13.89 -2.01 3.33
N PRO A 568 13.15 -1.80 2.22
CA PRO A 568 13.45 -0.80 1.20
C PRO A 568 13.62 0.63 1.74
N ALA A 569 14.48 1.42 1.09
CA ALA A 569 14.67 2.84 1.40
C ALA A 569 13.35 3.64 1.38
N GLY A 570 12.40 3.24 0.54
CA GLY A 570 11.09 3.86 0.41
C GLY A 570 10.27 3.91 1.71
N ILE A 571 10.32 2.87 2.56
CA ILE A 571 9.63 2.85 3.87
C ILE A 571 10.47 3.41 5.02
N LEU A 572 11.79 3.57 4.84
CA LEU A 572 12.72 4.14 5.84
C LEU A 572 12.63 5.68 5.89
N GLN A 573 11.42 6.20 5.99
CA GLN A 573 11.06 7.63 5.96
C GLN A 573 9.88 7.92 6.90
N ALA A 574 9.57 9.20 7.12
CA ALA A 574 8.44 9.59 7.96
C ALA A 574 7.10 9.17 7.33
N PRO A 575 6.11 8.68 8.10
CA PRO A 575 6.07 8.64 9.56
C PRO A 575 6.55 7.33 10.21
N PHE A 576 7.18 6.43 9.46
CA PHE A 576 7.71 5.16 10.00
C PHE A 576 9.05 5.38 10.73
N TYR A 577 9.92 6.18 10.15
CA TYR A 577 11.28 6.43 10.63
C TYR A 577 11.71 7.89 10.44
N SER A 578 12.47 8.41 11.40
CA SER A 578 13.32 9.59 11.21
C SER A 578 14.46 9.61 12.24
N ARG A 579 15.69 9.85 11.76
CA ARG A 579 16.89 10.01 12.61
C ARG A 579 16.78 11.13 13.65
N SER A 580 15.84 12.07 13.49
CA SER A 580 15.64 13.23 14.37
C SER A 580 14.40 13.14 15.27
N TRP A 581 13.69 12.02 15.25
CA TRP A 581 12.52 11.77 16.11
C TRP A 581 12.90 10.97 17.37
N PRO A 582 12.11 11.07 18.46
CA PRO A 582 12.27 10.20 19.62
C PRO A 582 12.28 8.72 19.23
N LYS A 583 13.16 7.94 19.85
CA LYS A 583 13.25 6.48 19.68
C LYS A 583 11.91 5.83 20.03
N ALA A 584 11.10 6.38 20.94
CA ALA A 584 9.71 5.98 21.17
C ALA A 584 8.88 5.88 19.86
N LEU A 585 8.97 6.88 18.97
CA LEU A 585 8.25 6.89 17.70
C LEU A 585 8.92 6.00 16.65
N ASN A 586 10.26 5.96 16.60
CA ASN A 586 10.96 5.08 15.67
C ASN A 586 10.72 3.59 15.99
N PHE A 587 10.78 3.18 17.27
CA PHE A 587 10.43 1.83 17.67
C PHE A 587 8.93 1.54 17.50
N GLY A 588 8.04 2.50 17.77
CA GLY A 588 6.60 2.35 17.55
C GLY A 588 6.19 2.30 16.07
N GLY A 589 6.97 2.93 15.19
CA GLY A 589 6.80 2.89 13.74
C GLY A 589 7.62 1.76 13.10
N ILE A 590 8.77 2.09 12.51
CA ILE A 590 9.61 1.13 11.78
C ILE A 590 10.08 -0.05 12.66
N GLY A 591 10.25 0.13 13.97
CA GLY A 591 10.59 -0.97 14.87
C GLY A 591 9.50 -2.05 14.93
N VAL A 592 8.22 -1.68 14.88
CA VAL A 592 7.12 -2.64 14.77
C VAL A 592 7.14 -3.36 13.42
N VAL A 593 7.46 -2.66 12.32
CA VAL A 593 7.64 -3.26 10.99
C VAL A 593 8.79 -4.28 11.02
N MET A 594 9.96 -3.91 11.55
CA MET A 594 11.09 -4.82 11.72
C MET A 594 10.73 -6.05 12.57
N GLY A 595 9.92 -5.87 13.61
CA GLY A 595 9.44 -6.99 14.44
C GLY A 595 8.38 -7.86 13.75
N HIS A 596 7.56 -7.28 12.88
CA HIS A 596 6.55 -7.94 12.05
C HIS A 596 7.24 -8.88 11.04
N GLU A 597 8.21 -8.36 10.27
CA GLU A 597 9.03 -9.18 9.36
C GLU A 597 9.82 -10.28 10.08
N LEU A 598 10.28 -10.02 11.32
CA LEU A 598 10.93 -11.05 12.12
C LEU A 598 9.95 -12.15 12.53
N THR A 599 8.73 -11.76 12.90
CA THR A 599 7.71 -12.70 13.38
C THR A 599 7.15 -13.58 12.26
N HIS A 600 7.14 -13.11 11.00
CA HIS A 600 6.83 -13.95 9.84
C HIS A 600 7.75 -15.19 9.72
N ALA A 601 8.98 -15.16 10.25
CA ALA A 601 9.82 -16.36 10.33
C ALA A 601 9.27 -17.47 11.25
N PHE A 602 8.21 -17.19 12.01
CA PHE A 602 7.62 -18.04 13.05
C PHE A 602 6.08 -18.01 13.07
N ASP A 603 5.43 -17.48 12.03
CA ASP A 603 3.97 -17.47 11.90
C ASP A 603 3.41 -18.86 11.49
N ASP A 604 2.14 -18.94 11.09
CA ASP A 604 1.51 -20.20 10.75
C ASP A 604 2.11 -20.91 9.53
N GLN A 605 2.81 -20.19 8.65
CA GLN A 605 3.48 -20.73 7.44
C GLN A 605 5.00 -20.71 7.59
N GLY A 606 5.58 -19.58 8.03
CA GLY A 606 7.02 -19.40 8.15
C GLY A 606 7.68 -20.33 9.17
N ARG A 607 6.95 -20.81 10.19
CA ARG A 607 7.42 -21.85 11.11
C ARG A 607 7.80 -23.17 10.42
N GLU A 608 7.28 -23.45 9.22
CA GLU A 608 7.47 -24.75 8.53
C GLU A 608 8.83 -24.83 7.82
N TYR A 609 9.44 -23.67 7.57
CA TYR A 609 10.77 -23.54 7.00
C TYR A 609 11.82 -23.40 8.09
N ASP A 610 12.93 -24.13 7.97
CA ASP A 610 14.04 -24.11 8.91
C ASP A 610 14.92 -22.84 8.81
N LYS A 611 16.02 -22.82 9.57
CA LYS A 611 17.01 -21.73 9.57
C LYS A 611 17.70 -21.47 8.22
N ASP A 612 17.70 -22.45 7.34
CA ASP A 612 18.35 -22.43 6.02
C ASP A 612 17.31 -22.21 4.89
N GLY A 613 16.02 -22.09 5.23
CA GLY A 613 14.91 -21.87 4.31
C GLY A 613 14.28 -23.14 3.73
N ASN A 614 14.45 -24.29 4.37
CA ASN A 614 13.90 -25.57 3.89
C ASN A 614 12.66 -25.97 4.68
N LEU A 615 11.56 -26.20 3.96
CA LEU A 615 10.29 -26.76 4.42
C LEU A 615 10.51 -28.20 4.91
N ARG A 616 10.55 -28.38 6.22
CA ARG A 616 10.65 -29.69 6.89
C ARG A 616 10.26 -29.59 8.36
N PRO A 617 9.79 -30.67 9.01
CA PRO A 617 9.58 -30.67 10.45
C PRO A 617 10.89 -30.44 11.23
N TRP A 618 11.00 -29.27 11.88
CA TRP A 618 12.10 -28.92 12.81
C TRP A 618 11.61 -28.59 14.23
N TRP A 619 10.30 -28.69 14.49
CA TRP A 619 9.67 -28.59 15.81
C TRP A 619 9.19 -29.98 16.25
N LYS A 620 9.08 -30.19 17.57
CA LYS A 620 8.33 -31.36 18.09
C LYS A 620 6.85 -31.17 17.86
N ASN A 621 6.13 -32.25 17.50
CA ASN A 621 4.68 -32.24 17.29
C ASN A 621 3.93 -31.63 18.50
N SER A 622 4.41 -31.85 19.73
CA SER A 622 3.83 -31.23 20.94
C SER A 622 3.88 -29.69 20.90
N SER A 623 4.97 -29.11 20.40
CA SER A 623 5.15 -27.66 20.28
C SER A 623 4.41 -27.09 19.05
N VAL A 624 4.21 -27.89 17.99
CA VAL A 624 3.35 -27.55 16.84
C VAL A 624 1.87 -27.50 17.25
N GLU A 625 1.37 -28.53 17.94
CA GLU A 625 -0.02 -28.56 18.40
C GLU A 625 -0.30 -27.52 19.50
N ALA A 626 0.68 -27.24 20.37
CA ALA A 626 0.59 -26.13 21.31
C ALA A 626 0.53 -24.76 20.61
N PHE A 627 1.32 -24.55 19.56
CA PHE A 627 1.24 -23.35 18.73
C PHE A 627 -0.14 -23.19 18.07
N LYS A 628 -0.68 -24.25 17.45
CA LYS A 628 -2.05 -24.23 16.88
C LYS A 628 -3.11 -23.86 17.93
N GLN A 629 -2.98 -24.32 19.17
CA GLN A 629 -3.89 -23.97 20.27
C GLN A 629 -3.78 -22.49 20.69
N GLN A 630 -2.60 -21.88 20.56
CA GLN A 630 -2.40 -20.46 20.81
C GLN A 630 -2.91 -19.59 19.65
N THR A 631 -2.58 -19.92 18.40
CA THR A 631 -2.99 -19.15 17.21
C THR A 631 -4.50 -19.23 16.96
N GLN A 632 -5.16 -20.33 17.33
CA GLN A 632 -6.62 -20.44 17.33
C GLN A 632 -7.32 -19.32 18.14
N CYS A 633 -6.68 -18.77 19.18
CA CYS A 633 -7.21 -17.60 19.88
C CYS A 633 -7.28 -16.36 18.96
N MET A 634 -6.27 -16.14 18.10
CA MET A 634 -6.28 -15.02 17.16
C MET A 634 -7.30 -15.23 16.04
N VAL A 635 -7.50 -16.48 15.58
CA VAL A 635 -8.60 -16.84 14.66
C VAL A 635 -9.96 -16.45 15.26
N GLU A 636 -10.20 -16.81 16.52
CA GLU A 636 -11.42 -16.47 17.27
C GLU A 636 -11.53 -14.95 17.52
N GLN A 637 -10.44 -14.28 17.91
CA GLN A 637 -10.43 -12.84 18.20
C GLN A 637 -10.77 -12.01 16.96
N TYR A 638 -10.07 -12.25 15.84
CA TYR A 638 -10.22 -11.44 14.63
C TYR A 638 -11.48 -11.83 13.85
N GLY A 639 -11.91 -13.11 13.90
CA GLY A 639 -13.19 -13.55 13.35
C GLY A 639 -14.43 -12.95 14.02
N ASN A 640 -14.29 -12.39 15.23
CA ASN A 640 -15.34 -11.62 15.91
C ASN A 640 -15.35 -10.12 15.53
N TYR A 641 -14.42 -9.64 14.69
CA TYR A 641 -14.46 -8.28 14.16
C TYR A 641 -15.24 -8.21 12.85
N SER A 642 -15.85 -7.04 12.59
CA SER A 642 -16.59 -6.77 11.35
C SER A 642 -16.38 -5.34 10.86
N ILE A 643 -16.35 -5.15 9.54
CA ILE A 643 -16.40 -3.85 8.88
C ILE A 643 -17.61 -3.83 7.94
N ASN A 644 -18.37 -2.72 7.90
CA ASN A 644 -19.60 -2.59 7.10
C ASN A 644 -20.71 -3.66 7.34
N GLN A 645 -20.64 -4.40 8.46
CA GLN A 645 -21.45 -5.60 8.82
C GLN A 645 -20.95 -6.92 8.20
N GLU A 646 -19.79 -6.90 7.56
CA GLU A 646 -19.10 -8.07 7.00
C GLU A 646 -18.04 -8.55 8.01
N PRO A 647 -18.05 -9.83 8.44
CA PRO A 647 -17.08 -10.37 9.39
C PRO A 647 -15.70 -10.57 8.72
N LEU A 648 -14.61 -10.44 9.49
CA LEU A 648 -13.28 -10.77 8.98
C LEU A 648 -13.05 -12.28 8.96
N ASN A 649 -12.31 -12.79 7.97
CA ASN A 649 -11.83 -14.15 7.98
C ASN A 649 -10.56 -14.26 8.85
N GLY A 650 -10.75 -14.68 10.11
CA GLY A 650 -9.66 -14.85 11.09
C GLY A 650 -8.65 -15.96 10.75
N LYS A 651 -8.95 -16.86 9.79
CA LYS A 651 -7.99 -17.85 9.27
C LYS A 651 -7.16 -17.27 8.13
N HIS A 652 -7.80 -16.63 7.15
CA HIS A 652 -7.14 -15.95 6.03
C HIS A 652 -6.10 -14.95 6.52
N THR A 653 -6.48 -14.17 7.55
CA THR A 653 -5.65 -13.11 8.14
C THR A 653 -4.65 -13.58 9.20
N LEU A 654 -4.51 -14.88 9.44
CA LEU A 654 -3.84 -15.40 10.64
C LEU A 654 -2.36 -15.02 10.75
N GLY A 655 -1.56 -15.22 9.69
CA GLY A 655 -0.12 -14.92 9.70
C GLY A 655 0.16 -13.45 10.01
N GLU A 656 -0.57 -12.55 9.34
CA GLU A 656 -0.48 -11.10 9.55
C GLU A 656 -0.86 -10.68 10.97
N ASN A 657 -1.90 -11.29 11.54
CA ASN A 657 -2.32 -11.04 12.91
C ASN A 657 -1.24 -11.54 13.90
N ILE A 658 -0.64 -12.71 13.68
CA ILE A 658 0.48 -13.21 14.49
C ILE A 658 1.67 -12.24 14.40
N ALA A 659 2.02 -11.82 13.19
CA ALA A 659 3.15 -10.96 12.91
C ALA A 659 2.98 -9.55 13.51
N ASP A 660 1.78 -8.95 13.47
CA ASP A 660 1.47 -7.70 14.19
C ASP A 660 1.69 -7.84 15.71
N ASN A 661 1.20 -8.93 16.31
CA ASN A 661 1.25 -9.14 17.76
C ASN A 661 2.69 -9.41 18.25
N GLY A 662 3.43 -10.28 17.56
CA GLY A 662 4.86 -10.49 17.83
C GLY A 662 5.70 -9.24 17.57
N GLY A 663 5.42 -8.51 16.49
CA GLY A 663 6.14 -7.30 16.10
C GLY A 663 6.00 -6.17 17.11
N LEU A 664 4.76 -5.84 17.55
CA LEU A 664 4.54 -4.81 18.57
C LEU A 664 5.24 -5.17 19.89
N LYS A 665 5.21 -6.45 20.28
CA LYS A 665 5.81 -6.98 21.50
C LYS A 665 7.34 -6.92 21.48
N ALA A 666 7.96 -7.34 20.38
CA ALA A 666 9.40 -7.26 20.18
C ALA A 666 9.87 -5.80 20.15
N ALA A 667 9.17 -4.93 19.43
CA ALA A 667 9.47 -3.50 19.33
C ALA A 667 9.36 -2.76 20.67
N TYR A 668 8.31 -3.06 21.46
CA TYR A 668 8.15 -2.44 22.77
C TYR A 668 9.26 -2.87 23.74
N LYS A 669 9.61 -4.17 23.74
CA LYS A 669 10.69 -4.69 24.58
C LYS A 669 12.07 -4.18 24.16
N ALA A 670 12.32 -4.06 22.86
CA ALA A 670 13.53 -3.42 22.33
C ALA A 670 13.64 -1.97 22.79
N TYR A 671 12.53 -1.22 22.76
CA TYR A 671 12.48 0.16 23.25
C TYR A 671 12.75 0.27 24.76
N VAL A 672 12.19 -0.61 25.59
CA VAL A 672 12.47 -0.63 27.04
C VAL A 672 13.95 -0.94 27.32
N ASN A 673 14.53 -1.93 26.64
CA ASN A 673 15.98 -2.21 26.70
C ASN A 673 16.84 -1.03 26.21
N TRP A 674 16.37 -0.28 25.20
CA TRP A 674 17.02 0.96 24.78
C TRP A 674 17.02 2.03 25.88
N ILE A 675 15.90 2.20 26.60
CA ILE A 675 15.81 3.10 27.78
C ILE A 675 16.73 2.60 28.91
N GLU A 676 16.79 1.30 29.19
CA GLU A 676 17.67 0.73 30.22
C GLU A 676 19.17 0.97 29.94
N LYS A 677 19.56 1.01 28.65
CA LYS A 677 20.92 1.32 28.21
C LYS A 677 21.24 2.82 28.20
N ASN A 678 20.30 3.67 27.77
CA ASN A 678 20.58 5.08 27.39
C ASN A 678 19.93 6.13 28.32
N GLY A 679 18.99 5.72 29.17
CA GLY A 679 18.13 6.63 29.94
C GLY A 679 16.84 7.00 29.20
N GLU A 680 15.95 7.69 29.92
CA GLU A 680 14.68 8.20 29.39
C GLU A 680 14.88 9.37 28.42
N GLU A 681 14.06 9.41 27.37
CA GLU A 681 14.09 10.48 26.37
C GLU A 681 13.39 11.76 26.88
N ALA A 682 13.84 12.93 26.39
CA ALA A 682 13.12 14.17 26.61
C ALA A 682 11.75 14.13 25.91
N SER A 683 10.66 14.21 26.67
CA SER A 683 9.30 14.04 26.17
C SER A 683 8.87 15.15 25.21
N LEU A 684 7.96 14.81 24.29
CA LEU A 684 7.43 15.77 23.32
C LEU A 684 6.53 16.83 23.99
N PRO A 685 6.67 18.12 23.60
CA PRO A 685 5.90 19.22 24.17
C PRO A 685 4.42 19.14 23.81
N ALA A 686 3.56 19.73 24.64
CA ALA A 686 2.10 19.83 24.48
C ALA A 686 1.30 18.50 24.36
N LEU A 687 1.96 17.34 24.25
CA LEU A 687 1.25 16.05 24.17
C LEU A 687 0.67 15.57 25.51
N GLY A 688 1.33 15.86 26.63
CA GLY A 688 0.85 15.45 27.96
C GLY A 688 0.78 13.93 28.12
N MET A 689 1.71 13.20 27.51
CA MET A 689 1.83 11.74 27.56
C MET A 689 3.30 11.34 27.78
N THR A 690 3.54 10.14 28.32
CA THR A 690 4.90 9.60 28.49
C THR A 690 5.45 9.03 27.18
N ASN A 691 6.76 8.80 27.11
CA ASN A 691 7.38 8.21 25.93
C ASN A 691 6.85 6.78 25.65
N HIS A 692 6.58 5.99 26.70
CA HIS A 692 5.87 4.71 26.59
C HIS A 692 4.46 4.82 25.98
N GLN A 693 3.69 5.85 26.32
CA GLN A 693 2.38 6.11 25.68
C GLN A 693 2.54 6.58 24.23
N LEU A 694 3.56 7.39 23.96
CA LEU A 694 3.91 7.88 22.63
C LEU A 694 4.30 6.75 21.67
N PHE A 695 4.97 5.69 22.14
CA PHE A 695 5.25 4.47 21.35
C PHE A 695 3.95 3.87 20.77
N PHE A 696 2.95 3.61 21.62
CA PHE A 696 1.68 3.01 21.17
C PHE A 696 0.89 3.97 20.28
N VAL A 697 0.94 5.28 20.55
CA VAL A 697 0.34 6.29 19.66
C VAL A 697 1.02 6.32 18.29
N GLY A 698 2.35 6.20 18.23
CA GLY A 698 3.12 6.10 16.98
C GLY A 698 2.71 4.88 16.16
N PHE A 699 2.69 3.69 16.79
CA PHE A 699 2.19 2.45 16.19
C PHE A 699 0.78 2.62 15.61
N ALA A 700 -0.16 3.15 16.41
CA ALA A 700 -1.53 3.34 15.93
C ALA A 700 -1.62 4.39 14.81
N GLN A 701 -0.75 5.40 14.80
CA GLN A 701 -0.77 6.46 13.80
C GLN A 701 -0.18 6.08 12.44
N VAL A 702 0.72 5.10 12.37
CA VAL A 702 1.12 4.43 11.11
C VAL A 702 -0.09 3.80 10.40
N TRP A 703 -1.06 3.31 11.17
CA TRP A 703 -2.25 2.63 10.67
C TRP A 703 -3.47 3.54 10.44
N CYS A 704 -3.35 4.86 10.64
CA CYS A 704 -4.45 5.80 10.34
C CYS A 704 -4.84 5.72 8.87
N SER A 705 -6.07 5.29 8.57
CA SER A 705 -6.56 5.24 7.19
C SER A 705 -8.04 5.56 7.05
N VAL A 706 -8.39 5.96 5.83
CA VAL A 706 -9.75 6.03 5.28
C VAL A 706 -9.83 5.17 4.03
N ARG A 707 -10.96 4.52 3.79
CA ARG A 707 -11.23 3.68 2.61
C ARG A 707 -12.68 3.81 2.15
N THR A 708 -12.95 3.52 0.89
CA THR A 708 -14.32 3.39 0.34
C THR A 708 -15.03 2.17 0.93
N PRO A 709 -16.38 2.14 0.93
CA PRO A 709 -17.13 0.91 1.21
C PRO A 709 -16.71 -0.24 0.29
N GLU A 710 -16.49 0.04 -0.99
CA GLU A 710 -16.16 -0.95 -2.01
C GLU A 710 -14.77 -1.59 -1.78
N SER A 711 -13.75 -0.79 -1.47
CA SER A 711 -12.41 -1.29 -1.09
C SER A 711 -12.35 -1.81 0.36
N SER A 712 -13.40 -1.56 1.16
CA SER A 712 -13.57 -2.26 2.44
C SER A 712 -14.03 -3.70 2.22
N HIS A 713 -15.08 -3.88 1.40
CA HIS A 713 -15.60 -5.19 1.01
C HIS A 713 -14.53 -6.03 0.30
N GLU A 714 -13.85 -5.45 -0.70
CA GLU A 714 -12.79 -6.12 -1.45
C GLU A 714 -11.67 -6.62 -0.52
N GLY A 715 -11.11 -5.74 0.31
CA GLY A 715 -10.07 -6.11 1.27
C GLY A 715 -10.52 -6.99 2.45
N VAL A 716 -11.80 -7.33 2.60
CA VAL A 716 -12.25 -8.40 3.54
C VAL A 716 -12.14 -9.77 2.88
N ILE A 717 -12.19 -9.82 1.55
CA ILE A 717 -12.16 -11.05 0.74
C ILE A 717 -10.72 -11.37 0.28
N THR A 718 -9.93 -10.35 -0.08
CA THR A 718 -8.63 -10.52 -0.76
C THR A 718 -7.43 -10.35 0.16
N ASP A 719 -7.44 -9.32 1.00
CA ASP A 719 -6.26 -8.85 1.74
C ASP A 719 -5.95 -9.83 2.90
N PRO A 720 -4.76 -10.47 2.93
CA PRO A 720 -4.36 -11.27 4.10
C PRO A 720 -4.17 -10.38 5.33
N HIS A 721 -4.01 -9.07 5.18
CA HIS A 721 -3.92 -8.16 6.31
C HIS A 721 -5.32 -7.82 6.84
N SER A 722 -5.49 -7.91 8.16
CA SER A 722 -6.63 -7.28 8.83
C SER A 722 -6.76 -5.80 8.44
N PRO A 723 -7.98 -5.22 8.32
CA PRO A 723 -8.15 -3.79 8.10
C PRO A 723 -7.43 -2.99 9.19
N SER A 724 -6.82 -1.85 8.84
CA SER A 724 -5.85 -1.12 9.68
C SER A 724 -6.36 -0.79 11.10
N ARG A 725 -7.67 -0.54 11.25
CA ARG A 725 -8.34 -0.37 12.55
C ARG A 725 -8.20 -1.59 13.46
N PHE A 726 -8.26 -2.80 12.92
CA PHE A 726 -8.14 -4.07 13.64
C PHE A 726 -6.68 -4.53 13.79
N ARG A 727 -5.77 -4.15 12.88
CA ARG A 727 -4.31 -4.23 13.13
C ARG A 727 -3.90 -3.42 14.36
N VAL A 728 -4.54 -2.28 14.61
CA VAL A 728 -4.38 -1.54 15.88
C VAL A 728 -5.11 -2.24 17.03
N ILE A 729 -6.43 -2.44 16.91
CA ILE A 729 -7.29 -2.86 18.03
C ILE A 729 -6.96 -4.27 18.54
N GLY A 730 -6.77 -5.26 17.68
CA GLY A 730 -6.50 -6.63 18.12
C GLY A 730 -5.16 -6.75 18.87
N THR A 731 -4.14 -6.12 18.29
CA THR A 731 -2.75 -6.14 18.75
C THR A 731 -2.56 -5.46 20.11
N ILE A 732 -3.12 -4.25 20.31
CA ILE A 732 -3.06 -3.59 21.63
C ILE A 732 -3.94 -4.30 22.68
N SER A 733 -5.04 -4.93 22.26
CA SER A 733 -5.91 -5.67 23.17
C SER A 733 -5.17 -6.87 23.77
N ASN A 734 -4.25 -7.48 23.02
CA ASN A 734 -3.35 -8.52 23.50
C ASN A 734 -2.12 -7.97 24.25
N SER A 735 -1.81 -6.68 24.15
CA SER A 735 -0.73 -6.05 24.91
C SER A 735 -1.16 -5.77 26.36
N GLN A 736 -0.40 -6.29 27.33
CA GLN A 736 -0.58 -5.97 28.75
C GLN A 736 0.16 -4.67 29.13
N ASP A 737 1.30 -4.36 28.48
CA ASP A 737 2.00 -3.09 28.64
C ASP A 737 1.17 -1.89 28.16
N PHE A 738 0.49 -2.00 27.02
CA PHE A 738 -0.48 -0.98 26.60
C PHE A 738 -1.50 -0.69 27.72
N SER A 739 -2.12 -1.77 28.22
CA SER A 739 -3.17 -1.68 29.25
C SER A 739 -2.65 -1.03 30.55
N LYS A 740 -1.41 -1.35 30.95
CA LYS A 740 -0.68 -0.75 32.07
C LYS A 740 -0.39 0.73 31.84
N HIS A 741 0.15 1.11 30.69
CA HIS A 741 0.59 2.49 30.42
C HIS A 741 -0.57 3.46 30.12
N PHE A 742 -1.75 2.97 29.71
CA PHE A 742 -2.97 3.78 29.61
C PHE A 742 -3.93 3.64 30.83
N GLY A 743 -3.59 2.82 31.83
CA GLY A 743 -4.39 2.64 33.04
C GLY A 743 -5.73 1.92 32.81
N CYS A 744 -5.81 1.09 31.77
CA CYS A 744 -7.04 0.46 31.34
C CYS A 744 -7.50 -0.59 32.35
N LYS A 745 -8.71 -0.38 32.90
CA LYS A 745 -9.38 -1.34 33.80
C LYS A 745 -9.52 -2.70 33.11
N ALA A 746 -9.53 -3.77 33.90
CA ALA A 746 -9.96 -5.07 33.40
C ALA A 746 -11.38 -4.97 32.82
N ASP A 747 -11.66 -5.74 31.78
CA ASP A 747 -12.93 -5.75 31.02
C ASP A 747 -13.19 -4.49 30.19
N ALA A 748 -12.26 -3.53 30.13
CA ALA A 748 -12.31 -2.48 29.12
C ALA A 748 -12.10 -3.10 27.71
N PRO A 749 -12.70 -2.56 26.63
CA PRO A 749 -12.57 -3.12 25.29
C PRO A 749 -11.12 -3.34 24.82
N MET A 750 -10.20 -2.42 25.16
CA MET A 750 -8.77 -2.55 24.83
C MET A 750 -7.96 -3.29 25.92
N ASN A 751 -8.62 -3.87 26.94
CA ASN A 751 -8.03 -4.72 27.97
C ASN A 751 -8.96 -5.90 28.36
N PRO A 752 -9.24 -6.83 27.42
CA PRO A 752 -10.07 -8.01 27.68
C PRO A 752 -9.41 -8.98 28.67
N LYS A 753 -10.22 -9.81 29.36
CA LYS A 753 -9.73 -10.90 30.24
C LYS A 753 -8.88 -11.95 29.52
N HIS A 754 -9.07 -12.06 28.21
CA HIS A 754 -8.47 -13.09 27.37
C HIS A 754 -7.65 -12.39 26.30
N LYS A 755 -6.33 -12.37 26.51
CA LYS A 755 -5.33 -11.90 25.57
C LYS A 755 -4.70 -13.13 24.95
N CYS A 756 -4.59 -13.20 23.62
CA CYS A 756 -4.07 -14.40 22.94
C CYS A 756 -2.57 -14.68 23.20
N ASP A 757 -1.86 -13.65 23.70
CA ASP A 757 -0.48 -13.72 24.15
C ASP A 757 -0.31 -14.27 25.58
N GLU A 758 -1.40 -14.49 26.32
CA GLU A 758 -1.40 -15.10 27.66
C GLU A 758 -1.89 -16.55 27.61
N GLU A 759 -1.19 -17.43 28.33
CA GLU A 759 -1.58 -18.85 28.40
C GLU A 759 -2.86 -19.03 29.23
N ARG A 760 -3.78 -19.86 28.71
CA ARG A 760 -4.93 -20.34 29.49
C ARG A 760 -4.43 -21.20 30.65
N ASN A 761 -4.31 -20.61 31.85
CA ASN A 761 -4.17 -21.36 33.11
C ASN A 761 -5.27 -22.43 33.17
N GLY A 762 -4.90 -23.71 33.12
CA GLY A 762 -5.79 -24.82 32.80
C GLY A 762 -6.95 -25.02 33.76
N ARG A 763 -8.10 -24.40 33.47
CA ARG A 763 -9.40 -24.61 34.15
C ARG A 763 -10.59 -24.60 33.17
N LEU A 764 -10.40 -25.09 31.96
CA LEU A 764 -11.50 -25.73 31.21
C LEU A 764 -11.52 -27.19 31.64
N GLY A 765 -12.65 -27.63 32.23
CA GLY A 765 -12.76 -28.96 32.82
C GLY A 765 -12.84 -30.06 31.77
N ALA A 766 -12.26 -31.22 32.05
CA ALA A 766 -12.20 -32.38 31.15
C ALA A 766 -13.54 -33.16 31.05
N ASN A 767 -14.67 -32.45 30.96
CA ASN A 767 -16.02 -33.01 31.07
C ASN A 767 -16.93 -32.70 29.84
N THR A 768 -16.37 -32.65 28.62
CA THR A 768 -17.16 -32.50 27.37
C THR A 768 -16.59 -33.23 26.13
N LEU A 769 -15.51 -33.99 26.25
CA LEU A 769 -14.85 -34.67 25.11
C LEU A 769 -14.60 -36.17 25.36
N THR A 770 -15.59 -36.85 25.92
CA THR A 770 -15.60 -38.31 26.14
C THR A 770 -16.98 -38.91 25.84
N ASP A 771 -17.55 -38.59 24.68
CA ASP A 771 -18.79 -39.21 24.17
C ASP A 771 -18.81 -39.32 22.62
N SER A 772 -17.65 -39.63 22.05
CA SER A 772 -17.50 -40.06 20.65
C SER A 772 -16.20 -40.86 20.49
N LEU A 773 -16.18 -41.82 19.55
CA LEU A 773 -15.04 -42.69 19.22
C LEU A 773 -14.65 -43.77 20.27
N GLN A 774 -15.57 -44.67 20.62
CA GLN A 774 -15.17 -45.99 21.16
C GLN A 774 -16.09 -47.17 20.79
N SER A 775 -16.12 -47.56 19.51
CA SER A 775 -16.02 -48.97 19.08
C SER A 775 -16.22 -49.15 17.57
N ASP A 776 -15.20 -49.66 16.87
CA ASP A 776 -15.41 -50.74 15.89
C ASP A 776 -14.21 -51.68 15.96
N GLY A 777 -14.45 -52.99 15.85
CA GLY A 777 -13.61 -53.99 16.51
C GLY A 777 -13.75 -55.44 16.03
N ARG A 778 -14.46 -55.68 14.91
CA ARG A 778 -14.60 -56.98 14.21
C ARG A 778 -15.27 -58.12 15.00
N THR A 779 -16.32 -58.70 14.41
CA THR A 779 -16.21 -60.08 13.86
C THR A 779 -17.35 -60.38 12.88
N THR A 780 -17.16 -61.48 12.15
CA THR A 780 -18.09 -62.29 11.33
C THR A 780 -19.59 -62.21 11.71
N GLU A 781 -20.56 -62.38 10.79
CA GLU A 781 -20.53 -63.25 9.60
C GLU A 781 -21.58 -62.91 8.50
N THR A 782 -21.60 -63.70 7.43
CA THR A 782 -22.47 -63.62 6.24
C THR A 782 -23.97 -63.89 6.48
N LEU A 783 -24.89 -63.18 5.77
CA LEU A 783 -25.76 -63.75 4.70
C LEU A 783 -26.87 -62.80 4.16
N THR A 784 -27.20 -62.99 2.86
CA THR A 784 -28.44 -62.67 2.10
C THR A 784 -29.41 -61.54 2.53
N ALA A 785 -29.32 -60.42 1.81
CA ALA A 785 -30.26 -60.00 0.74
C ALA A 785 -31.80 -59.91 0.93
N VAL A 786 -32.36 -58.78 0.42
CA VAL A 786 -33.57 -58.68 -0.46
C VAL A 786 -34.98 -58.67 0.20
N PRO A 787 -35.94 -57.79 -0.22
CA PRO A 787 -35.92 -56.32 -0.31
C PRO A 787 -37.30 -55.70 0.15
N LEU A 788 -37.93 -54.83 -0.68
CA LEU A 788 -39.33 -54.31 -0.64
C LEU A 788 -39.64 -53.13 0.32
N LEU A 789 -40.58 -52.21 0.03
CA LEU A 789 -40.97 -51.55 -1.24
C LEU A 789 -41.91 -50.35 -0.92
N SER A 790 -41.80 -49.22 -1.63
CA SER A 790 -42.81 -48.12 -1.74
C SER A 790 -43.26 -47.37 -0.45
N GLY A 791 -43.82 -46.15 -0.52
CA GLY A 791 -43.79 -45.18 -1.61
C GLY A 791 -44.91 -44.12 -1.61
N ARG A 792 -44.59 -42.95 -2.20
CA ARG A 792 -45.48 -42.01 -2.94
C ARG A 792 -46.45 -41.03 -2.21
N HIS A 793 -46.40 -39.79 -2.73
CA HIS A 793 -47.50 -38.85 -3.07
C HIS A 793 -48.03 -37.75 -2.09
N LEU A 794 -47.64 -36.51 -2.43
CA LEU A 794 -48.42 -35.24 -2.47
C LEU A 794 -49.67 -35.34 -3.41
N PRO A 795 -50.60 -34.34 -3.61
CA PRO A 795 -50.48 -32.88 -3.36
C PRO A 795 -51.74 -32.02 -2.95
N ALA A 796 -51.48 -30.77 -2.48
CA ALA A 796 -52.13 -29.46 -2.80
C ALA A 796 -53.64 -29.12 -2.63
N LEU A 797 -53.95 -27.80 -2.80
CA LEU A 797 -55.25 -27.07 -2.99
C LEU A 797 -56.05 -26.63 -1.72
N THR A 798 -56.76 -25.48 -1.63
CA THR A 798 -56.62 -24.06 -2.15
C THR A 798 -57.63 -23.09 -1.47
N GLY A 799 -57.25 -21.81 -1.23
CA GLY A 799 -58.15 -20.63 -1.03
C GLY A 799 -58.88 -20.49 0.33
N GLY A 800 -59.42 -19.33 0.73
CA GLY A 800 -59.28 -17.94 0.20
C GLY A 800 -60.38 -16.95 0.68
N LEU A 801 -60.03 -15.66 0.89
CA LEU A 801 -60.90 -14.45 1.00
C LEU A 801 -61.84 -14.34 2.25
N GLN A 802 -61.58 -13.43 3.22
CA GLN A 802 -61.94 -11.97 3.32
C GLN A 802 -63.20 -11.73 4.23
N SER A 803 -63.59 -10.53 4.70
CA SER A 803 -63.13 -9.13 4.47
C SER A 803 -63.44 -8.14 5.64
N SER A 804 -62.59 -7.11 5.80
CA SER A 804 -62.87 -5.66 6.05
C SER A 804 -63.78 -5.19 7.23
N VAL A 805 -63.43 -4.09 7.95
CA VAL A 805 -63.64 -2.66 7.57
C VAL A 805 -63.01 -1.74 8.65
N LEU A 806 -62.61 -0.46 8.47
CA LEU A 806 -62.04 0.37 7.38
C LEU A 806 -61.72 1.80 7.98
N LEU A 807 -61.20 2.74 7.18
CA LEU A 807 -61.06 4.22 7.33
C LEU A 807 -59.88 4.79 8.17
N LEU A 808 -59.04 5.76 7.77
CA LEU A 808 -58.58 6.44 6.51
C LEU A 808 -57.26 7.25 6.90
N LYS A 809 -56.42 7.91 6.07
CA LYS A 809 -56.40 8.22 4.62
C LYS A 809 -54.99 8.46 4.02
N ASP A 810 -54.75 7.91 2.82
CA ASP A 810 -54.14 8.39 1.54
C ASP A 810 -53.22 9.66 1.46
N CYS A 811 -52.34 9.87 0.44
CA CYS A 811 -51.63 9.01 -0.54
C CYS A 811 -50.59 9.81 -1.40
N TRP A 812 -49.67 9.07 -2.06
CA TRP A 812 -49.10 9.27 -3.42
C TRP A 812 -48.07 10.38 -3.82
N LEU A 813 -46.84 9.90 -4.10
CA LEU A 813 -46.05 9.96 -5.37
C LEU A 813 -45.31 11.22 -5.93
N ARG A 814 -44.03 10.98 -6.30
CA ARG A 814 -43.17 11.51 -7.40
C ARG A 814 -42.68 12.99 -7.45
N LYS A 815 -41.37 13.13 -7.17
CA LYS A 815 -40.29 13.65 -8.08
C LYS A 815 -40.44 15.05 -8.71
N LEU A 816 -39.62 16.04 -8.25
CA LEU A 816 -38.69 16.89 -9.05
C LEU A 816 -38.02 18.03 -8.24
N LEU A 817 -36.72 18.25 -8.52
CA LEU A 817 -35.90 19.50 -8.48
C LEU A 817 -36.01 20.59 -7.38
N SER A 818 -34.85 20.86 -6.76
CA SER A 818 -34.34 22.20 -6.35
C SER A 818 -34.90 22.92 -5.10
N PRO A 819 -34.16 23.91 -4.52
CA PRO A 819 -34.13 24.09 -3.06
C PRO A 819 -34.49 25.50 -2.54
N THR A 820 -34.85 25.62 -1.24
CA THR A 820 -34.49 26.77 -0.38
C THR A 820 -34.89 26.60 1.10
N SER A 821 -33.97 26.94 2.02
CA SER A 821 -34.23 27.51 3.38
C SER A 821 -34.97 26.64 4.44
N GLU A 822 -34.91 26.90 5.75
CA GLU A 822 -34.11 27.85 6.57
C GLU A 822 -33.32 27.11 7.68
N VAL A 823 -32.11 27.59 8.01
CA VAL A 823 -31.39 27.20 9.25
C VAL A 823 -31.66 28.25 10.33
N LYS A 824 -32.06 27.82 11.53
CA LYS A 824 -32.25 28.70 12.70
C LYS A 824 -30.95 28.85 13.48
N CYS A 825 -30.50 30.08 13.72
CA CYS A 825 -29.34 30.36 14.56
C CYS A 825 -29.74 30.69 16.02
N ARG A 826 -28.97 30.18 16.99
CA ARG A 826 -29.17 30.36 18.44
C ARG A 826 -28.08 31.29 18.99
N THR A 827 -28.45 32.37 19.67
CA THR A 827 -27.49 33.25 20.35
C THR A 827 -27.16 32.74 21.75
N MET A 828 -26.03 33.18 22.33
CA MET A 828 -25.51 32.67 23.62
C MET A 828 -26.47 32.79 24.80
N ASN A 829 -27.46 33.70 24.75
CA ASN A 829 -28.47 33.86 25.81
C ASN A 829 -29.81 33.15 25.50
N GLY A 830 -29.82 32.17 24.60
CA GLY A 830 -30.76 31.04 24.66
C GLY A 830 -32.19 31.24 24.12
N HIS A 831 -32.53 32.34 23.44
CA HIS A 831 -33.86 32.56 22.86
C HIS A 831 -33.88 32.66 21.32
N TRP A 832 -34.95 32.18 20.71
CA TRP A 832 -35.19 32.18 19.26
C TRP A 832 -36.06 33.39 18.83
N LYS A 833 -35.78 34.01 17.68
CA LYS A 833 -36.67 35.01 17.02
C LYS A 833 -36.61 34.92 15.48
N PRO A 834 -37.66 35.37 14.75
CA PRO A 834 -37.70 35.33 13.27
C PRO A 834 -36.81 36.35 12.55
N SER A 835 -36.61 36.13 11.24
CA SER A 835 -35.54 36.66 10.40
C SER A 835 -35.88 37.95 9.61
N LYS A 836 -35.79 39.14 10.23
CA LYS A 836 -35.73 40.44 9.50
C LYS A 836 -34.85 41.51 10.17
N LEU A 837 -33.50 41.33 10.18
CA LEU A 837 -32.51 42.45 10.27
C LEU A 837 -31.03 42.00 10.11
N CYS A 838 -30.70 41.24 9.06
CA CYS A 838 -29.30 40.94 8.70
C CYS A 838 -29.03 41.16 7.20
N LYS A 839 -28.69 42.39 6.82
CA LYS A 839 -28.05 42.72 5.53
C LYS A 839 -26.82 43.58 5.80
N ASN A 840 -25.81 43.44 4.93
CA ASN A 840 -24.53 44.17 4.84
C ASN A 840 -23.31 43.49 5.47
N TRP A 841 -22.80 42.46 4.77
CA TRP A 841 -21.36 42.26 4.62
C TRP A 841 -21.07 42.13 3.12
N ARG A 842 -20.11 42.90 2.60
CA ARG A 842 -19.51 42.72 1.25
C ARG A 842 -18.04 42.41 1.46
N ILE A 843 -17.53 41.40 0.76
CA ILE A 843 -16.10 41.18 0.60
C ILE A 843 -15.74 41.69 -0.80
N THR A 844 -14.71 42.54 -0.88
CA THR A 844 -14.15 43.03 -2.13
C THR A 844 -12.71 42.56 -2.21
N LEU A 845 -12.39 41.71 -3.19
CA LEU A 845 -11.01 41.36 -3.52
C LEU A 845 -10.52 42.33 -4.60
N GLN A 846 -9.37 42.97 -4.37
CA GLN A 846 -8.58 43.62 -5.41
C GLN A 846 -7.23 42.92 -5.53
N PHE A 847 -6.85 42.61 -6.76
CA PHE A 847 -5.51 42.17 -7.10
C PHE A 847 -4.70 43.38 -7.57
N ARG A 848 -3.41 43.44 -7.21
CA ARG A 848 -2.46 44.39 -7.79
C ARG A 848 -1.13 43.68 -7.97
N GLU A 849 -0.57 43.81 -9.16
CA GLU A 849 0.61 43.06 -9.59
C GLU A 849 1.86 43.93 -9.51
N VAL A 850 2.91 43.42 -8.85
CA VAL A 850 4.23 44.06 -8.76
C VAL A 850 5.29 42.95 -8.73
N ALA A 851 6.22 42.97 -9.69
CA ALA A 851 7.51 42.27 -9.68
C ALA A 851 7.59 40.85 -9.05
N GLY A 852 7.11 39.85 -9.79
CA GLY A 852 7.86 38.58 -9.91
C GLY A 852 7.63 37.44 -8.90
N HIS A 853 6.90 37.62 -7.79
CA HIS A 853 6.54 36.50 -6.90
C HIS A 853 5.07 36.51 -6.46
N LYS A 854 4.42 35.34 -6.47
CA LYS A 854 3.03 35.15 -6.00
C LYS A 854 3.01 34.72 -4.53
N VAL A 855 2.52 35.59 -3.65
CA VAL A 855 2.17 35.28 -2.26
C VAL A 855 0.73 35.74 -2.01
N VAL A 856 -0.08 34.90 -1.37
CA VAL A 856 -1.48 35.22 -1.02
C VAL A 856 -1.58 35.53 0.47
N HIS A 857 -1.88 36.79 0.81
CA HIS A 857 -2.21 37.19 2.18
C HIS A 857 -3.72 37.31 2.37
N VAL A 858 -4.25 36.62 3.38
CA VAL A 858 -5.64 36.75 3.83
C VAL A 858 -5.65 37.55 5.14
N PHE A 859 -6.29 38.71 5.14
CA PHE A 859 -6.40 39.59 6.31
C PHE A 859 -7.75 39.41 7.01
N PHE A 860 -7.72 39.20 8.33
CA PHE A 860 -8.90 39.29 9.19
C PHE A 860 -8.92 40.64 9.93
N PHE A 861 -10.04 41.36 9.87
CA PHE A 861 -10.26 42.59 10.64
C PHE A 861 -11.30 42.34 11.74
N LEU A 862 -10.92 42.59 12.99
CA LEU A 862 -11.83 42.60 14.14
C LEU A 862 -12.12 44.05 14.56
N PHE A 863 -13.35 44.51 14.31
CA PHE A 863 -13.83 45.80 14.82
C PHE A 863 -14.57 45.60 16.14
N PHE A 864 -14.02 46.15 17.23
CA PHE A 864 -14.78 46.36 18.46
C PHE A 864 -15.47 47.73 18.41
N SER A 865 -16.77 47.76 18.70
CA SER A 865 -17.53 49.00 18.88
C SER A 865 -18.11 49.06 20.29
N THR A 866 -17.66 50.05 21.07
CA THR A 866 -18.22 50.41 22.37
C THR A 866 -18.99 51.72 22.24
N VAL A 867 -20.31 51.66 22.38
CA VAL A 867 -21.18 52.83 22.19
C VAL A 867 -21.35 53.59 23.50
N ARG A 868 -20.77 54.79 23.62
CA ARG A 868 -21.15 55.81 24.62
C ARG A 868 -20.63 57.21 24.25
N GLY A 869 -21.54 58.18 24.14
CA GLY A 869 -21.24 59.62 24.29
C GLY A 869 -20.83 60.38 23.02
N ASN A 870 -21.53 61.49 22.76
CA ASN A 870 -21.34 62.39 21.62
C ASN A 870 -19.93 63.02 21.55
N SER A 871 -19.09 62.64 20.58
CA SER A 871 -18.26 63.54 19.72
C SER A 871 -17.28 62.73 18.84
N PRO A 872 -16.96 63.17 17.61
CA PRO A 872 -16.10 62.40 16.69
C PRO A 872 -14.60 62.70 16.85
N ILE A 873 -13.87 61.80 17.51
CA ILE A 873 -12.40 61.70 17.39
C ILE A 873 -12.04 60.23 17.17
N SER A 874 -11.55 59.89 15.97
CA SER A 874 -11.12 58.52 15.64
C SER A 874 -9.61 58.39 15.80
N ILE A 875 -9.17 57.71 16.86
CA ILE A 875 -7.76 57.31 17.04
C ILE A 875 -7.64 55.84 16.64
N SER A 876 -7.03 55.58 15.48
CA SER A 876 -6.77 54.23 14.99
C SER A 876 -5.46 53.68 15.58
N TYR A 877 -5.54 52.59 16.34
CA TYR A 877 -4.37 51.79 16.73
C TYR A 877 -4.25 50.59 15.80
N CYS A 878 -3.13 50.48 15.08
CA CYS A 878 -2.77 49.24 14.39
C CYS A 878 -2.03 48.30 15.36
N ILE A 879 -2.51 47.08 15.50
CA ILE A 879 -1.75 45.96 16.09
C ILE A 879 -1.40 45.02 14.95
N LEU A 880 -0.13 44.99 14.54
CA LEU A 880 0.37 43.93 13.67
C LEU A 880 0.64 42.68 14.53
N PHE A 881 -0.05 41.58 14.21
CA PHE A 881 0.50 40.26 14.48
C PHE A 881 1.44 39.90 13.33
N GLY A 882 2.72 40.21 13.50
CA GLY A 882 3.78 39.70 12.63
C GLY A 882 4.06 38.24 12.98
N VAL A 883 3.65 37.31 12.11
CA VAL A 883 4.15 35.94 12.16
C VAL A 883 5.51 35.93 11.46
N THR A 884 6.57 36.11 12.22
CA THR A 884 7.92 35.73 11.80
C THR A 884 8.02 34.22 11.84
N ASN A 885 8.46 33.58 10.75
CA ASN A 885 8.76 32.16 10.74
C ASN A 885 9.83 31.83 11.80
N PHE A 886 9.63 30.69 12.46
CA PHE A 886 10.57 29.97 13.30
C PHE A 886 10.30 28.47 13.11
#